data_AF-A0A954N0X7-F1
#
_entry.id   AF-A0A954N0X7-F1
#
_cell.length_a   1.000
_cell.length_b   1.000
_cell.length_c   1.000
_cell.angle_alpha   90.00
_cell.angle_beta   90.00
_cell.angle_gamma   90.00
#
_symmetry.space_group_name_H-M   'P 1'
#
loop_
_entity.id
_entity.type
_entity.pdbx_description
1 polymer ?
#
loop_
_entity_poly.entity_id
_entity_poly.type
_entity_poly.pdbx_seq_one_letter_code
_entity_poly.pdbx_strand_id
1 'polypeptide(L)'
;MTWRWNCTGIWICGFGLLLFSGCGESAAPNNSTPTASTPSGEKPAGKEAPAATEQTEWPGYPDVPYVPIMTEVDGIKIPRVDLPVEQAAGGAIPLDKGNADAAGKPSEPVNGDWVIVRFSAEPQSLNPIVETSAVQQYITQYTADGLLRQHWETLEWEPHMAHKYLAEDSIKLSPTYPGFERGIARTSDGTPAGELELVVEKSDESFEFVTFGPDQKPMSGVWVGVFADEKILGAAVNGYHDWSREEGKVNFQGLPPGKYKVKVGHEIAGDAKKLEEGALEVSLSPDSANNPLADFLKSKEMESLKLAAGEWVDLQEDTIYTYFLRDDLTWSDGAPFKARDVVFTFNTINNTTVDGDSLRVYYQDLVRCEEVDPLTVRMQYRQQYFQALEFTCTITAYSPPRHVFEAQFKKDGLELTDERLTPEQEKEQKKVSVHGQAYGQFFNKNSEYGEKPLGTGAYIVGDWSRGNRVELNRNENYWNKKLAGHLDKLIFRFIPDQVTALQALKSGEIDFDFPLTAEQYFEEIEQPVEKEWVERSYVKADWYIPSYGYCGWNMLKPIFQDRRVRIALSMMFDKKDYWEKKMHKAAMIVSGSQYYFGPGYDHEVKPIGFDTTAAIDLLADKLDRQLPKHKEQRHDHHRAQSPKAANF
;
A
#
# COMPACT_ATOMS: atom_id res chain seq x y z
N MET A 1 19.33 -18.81 -6.81
CA MET A 1 19.70 -17.41 -7.05
C MET A 1 18.41 -16.62 -7.26
N THR A 2 17.82 -16.18 -6.16
CA THR A 2 16.57 -15.41 -6.13
C THR A 2 16.92 -13.92 -6.24
N TRP A 3 16.47 -13.27 -7.30
CA TRP A 3 16.72 -11.85 -7.54
C TRP A 3 15.69 -11.00 -6.78
N ARG A 4 16.03 -10.57 -5.56
CA ARG A 4 15.21 -9.63 -4.77
C ARG A 4 15.51 -8.19 -5.18
N TRP A 5 14.71 -7.62 -6.09
CA TRP A 5 14.70 -6.18 -6.38
C TRP A 5 13.57 -5.51 -5.61
N ASN A 6 13.90 -4.79 -4.54
CA ASN A 6 12.94 -3.99 -3.77
C ASN A 6 12.62 -2.68 -4.52
N CYS A 7 11.62 -2.69 -5.40
CA CYS A 7 11.14 -1.46 -6.07
C CYS A 7 10.24 -0.58 -5.18
N THR A 8 9.87 -1.03 -3.98
CA THR A 8 8.87 -0.37 -3.12
C THR A 8 9.21 -0.41 -1.64
N GLY A 9 10.49 -0.64 -1.29
CA GLY A 9 10.98 -0.63 0.10
C GLY A 9 10.38 0.51 0.91
N ILE A 10 9.84 0.23 2.10
CA ILE A 10 9.34 1.25 3.04
C ILE A 10 10.52 1.99 3.67
N TRP A 11 11.19 2.78 2.83
CA TRP A 11 11.07 4.21 2.98
C TRP A 11 9.59 4.58 2.89
N ILE A 12 9.03 5.10 3.99
CA ILE A 12 7.98 6.11 3.82
C ILE A 12 8.70 7.34 3.25
N CYS A 13 8.99 7.32 1.96
CA CYS A 13 9.20 8.53 1.23
C CYS A 13 7.88 9.31 1.30
N GLY A 14 7.79 10.30 2.20
CA GLY A 14 6.74 11.34 2.17
C GLY A 14 6.68 12.11 0.85
N PHE A 15 7.62 11.81 -0.05
CA PHE A 15 7.82 12.24 -1.42
C PHE A 15 6.94 11.51 -2.45
N GLY A 16 6.28 10.39 -2.10
CA GLY A 16 5.49 9.58 -3.04
C GLY A 16 4.05 10.04 -3.31
N LEU A 17 3.48 10.88 -2.44
CA LEU A 17 2.04 11.23 -2.41
C LEU A 17 1.74 12.75 -2.39
N LEU A 18 2.75 13.58 -2.68
CA LEU A 18 2.57 15.01 -2.94
C LEU A 18 2.29 15.22 -4.44
N LEU A 19 1.44 16.21 -4.77
CA LEU A 19 0.87 16.55 -6.10
C LEU A 19 -0.40 15.74 -6.47
N PHE A 20 -1.56 16.30 -6.85
CA PHE A 20 -1.98 17.70 -7.08
C PHE A 20 -3.36 17.98 -6.44
N SER A 21 -3.50 19.09 -5.73
CA SER A 21 -4.81 19.71 -5.42
C SER A 21 -4.83 21.18 -5.83
N GLY A 22 -4.54 21.44 -7.11
CA GLY A 22 -4.76 22.74 -7.73
C GLY A 22 -6.26 22.98 -7.95
N CYS A 23 -6.98 23.40 -6.90
CA CYS A 23 -8.36 23.85 -7.05
C CYS A 23 -8.40 25.16 -7.83
N GLY A 24 -9.00 25.12 -9.03
CA GLY A 24 -9.50 26.32 -9.68
C GLY A 24 -10.57 27.01 -8.84
N GLU A 25 -10.65 28.33 -8.96
CA GLU A 25 -11.38 29.19 -8.02
C GLU A 25 -12.91 28.96 -7.96
N SER A 26 -13.44 29.35 -6.79
CA SER A 26 -14.83 29.36 -6.34
C SER A 26 -15.96 29.53 -7.37
N ALA A 27 -17.02 28.75 -7.15
CA ALA A 27 -18.40 29.24 -7.26
C ALA A 27 -19.15 28.91 -5.95
N ALA A 28 -19.83 29.89 -5.37
CA ALA A 28 -20.46 29.82 -4.05
C ALA A 28 -21.71 28.90 -4.00
N PRO A 29 -22.11 28.38 -2.82
CA PRO A 29 -23.15 27.36 -2.73
C PRO A 29 -24.56 27.93 -2.88
N ASN A 30 -25.46 27.17 -3.48
CA ASN A 30 -26.89 27.47 -3.50
C ASN A 30 -27.69 26.32 -2.86
N ASN A 31 -28.41 26.65 -1.79
CA ASN A 31 -29.29 25.73 -1.07
C ASN A 31 -30.46 25.27 -1.94
N SER A 32 -30.78 23.98 -1.94
CA SER A 32 -32.18 23.54 -1.90
C SER A 32 -32.31 22.13 -1.28
N THR A 33 -33.31 21.99 -0.42
CA THR A 33 -33.67 20.79 0.34
C THR A 33 -34.27 19.71 -0.57
N PRO A 34 -34.06 18.40 -0.30
CA PRO A 34 -34.73 17.34 -1.03
C PRO A 34 -36.16 17.13 -0.52
N THR A 35 -37.16 17.35 -1.36
CA THR A 35 -38.52 16.85 -1.12
C THR A 35 -38.68 15.45 -1.70
N ALA A 36 -39.02 14.49 -0.85
CA ALA A 36 -39.27 13.11 -1.24
C ALA A 36 -40.51 12.97 -2.15
N SER A 37 -40.49 11.98 -3.04
CA SER A 37 -41.70 11.37 -3.60
C SER A 37 -41.52 9.85 -3.74
N THR A 38 -42.54 9.12 -3.32
CA THR A 38 -42.55 7.65 -3.21
C THR A 38 -42.88 7.01 -4.56
N PRO A 39 -42.28 5.87 -4.95
CA PRO A 39 -42.56 5.23 -6.23
C PRO A 39 -43.89 4.46 -6.22
N SER A 40 -44.60 4.50 -7.36
CA SER A 40 -45.75 3.63 -7.65
C SER A 40 -45.77 3.25 -9.13
N GLY A 41 -45.87 1.95 -9.46
CA GLY A 41 -46.13 1.49 -10.83
C GLY A 41 -45.17 0.43 -11.35
N GLU A 42 -45.53 -0.83 -11.11
CA GLU A 42 -45.41 -1.99 -12.02
C GLU A 42 -44.11 -2.27 -12.82
N LYS A 43 -43.51 -3.44 -12.55
CA LYS A 43 -42.53 -4.09 -13.44
C LYS A 43 -43.20 -4.60 -14.73
N PRO A 44 -42.60 -4.38 -15.90
CA PRO A 44 -42.65 -5.33 -17.02
C PRO A 44 -41.49 -6.33 -16.90
N ALA A 45 -41.76 -7.60 -17.20
CA ALA A 45 -40.73 -8.65 -17.19
C ALA A 45 -39.95 -8.72 -18.51
N GLY A 46 -38.67 -9.08 -18.42
CA GLY A 46 -37.96 -9.89 -19.42
C GLY A 46 -37.69 -9.26 -20.79
N LYS A 47 -36.54 -8.58 -20.90
CA LYS A 47 -35.59 -8.85 -22.00
C LYS A 47 -34.18 -8.86 -21.46
N GLU A 48 -33.48 -9.98 -21.67
CA GLU A 48 -32.04 -10.07 -21.42
C GLU A 48 -31.32 -9.07 -22.34
N ALA A 49 -30.35 -8.34 -21.79
CA ALA A 49 -29.39 -7.63 -22.63
C ALA A 49 -28.55 -8.70 -23.36
N PRO A 50 -28.42 -8.64 -24.70
CA PRO A 50 -27.62 -9.62 -25.42
C PRO A 50 -26.18 -9.57 -24.91
N ALA A 51 -25.60 -10.74 -24.66
CA ALA A 51 -24.20 -10.87 -24.28
C ALA A 51 -23.32 -10.07 -25.27
N ALA A 52 -22.33 -9.36 -24.73
CA ALA A 52 -21.37 -8.65 -25.56
C ALA A 52 -20.67 -9.66 -26.46
N THR A 53 -20.94 -9.62 -27.77
CA THR A 53 -20.30 -10.48 -28.75
C THR A 53 -18.80 -10.25 -28.71
N GLU A 54 -18.04 -11.28 -28.33
CA GLU A 54 -16.58 -11.29 -28.44
C GLU A 54 -16.20 -11.02 -29.89
N GLN A 55 -15.66 -9.82 -30.14
CA GLN A 55 -15.11 -9.47 -31.44
C GLN A 55 -13.63 -9.87 -31.42
N THR A 56 -13.33 -10.99 -32.08
CA THR A 56 -12.03 -11.68 -32.00
C THR A 56 -10.89 -11.01 -32.76
N GLU A 57 -11.18 -10.06 -33.65
CA GLU A 57 -10.17 -9.23 -34.31
C GLU A 57 -10.62 -7.76 -34.31
N TRP A 58 -9.74 -6.88 -33.78
CA TRP A 58 -9.94 -5.43 -33.73
C TRP A 58 -9.14 -4.77 -34.85
N PRO A 59 -9.64 -3.67 -35.46
CA PRO A 59 -8.88 -2.95 -36.48
C PRO A 59 -7.55 -2.42 -35.90
N GLY A 60 -6.49 -2.50 -36.69
CA GLY A 60 -5.14 -2.08 -36.29
C GLY A 60 -5.09 -0.62 -35.84
N TYR A 61 -4.18 -0.34 -34.91
CA TYR A 61 -3.92 1.02 -34.43
C TYR A 61 -3.51 1.95 -35.59
N PRO A 62 -3.97 3.21 -35.62
CA PRO A 62 -3.44 4.20 -36.55
C PRO A 62 -1.98 4.53 -36.20
N ASP A 63 -1.15 4.77 -37.23
CA ASP A 63 0.26 5.17 -37.06
C ASP A 63 0.36 6.58 -36.48
N VAL A 64 0.65 6.69 -35.18
CA VAL A 64 0.84 7.96 -34.47
C VAL A 64 2.29 8.44 -34.61
N PRO A 65 2.54 9.73 -34.96
CA PRO A 65 3.90 10.25 -35.17
C PRO A 65 4.77 10.26 -33.90
N TYR A 66 6.07 10.07 -34.13
CA TYR A 66 7.11 9.75 -33.14
C TYR A 66 7.74 10.99 -32.46
N VAL A 67 8.12 10.83 -31.19
CA VAL A 67 9.05 11.72 -30.48
C VAL A 67 10.31 10.92 -30.14
N PRO A 68 11.52 11.36 -30.53
CA PRO A 68 12.75 10.64 -30.18
C PRO A 68 13.02 10.66 -28.68
N ILE A 69 13.17 9.46 -28.09
CA ILE A 69 13.72 9.27 -26.75
C ILE A 69 15.24 9.14 -26.91
N MET A 70 16.02 9.82 -26.06
CA MET A 70 17.47 9.65 -26.04
C MET A 70 17.86 8.41 -25.23
N THR A 71 18.76 7.61 -25.79
CA THR A 71 19.38 6.40 -25.22
C THR A 71 20.16 6.75 -23.94
N GLU A 72 20.23 5.92 -22.89
CA GLU A 72 20.42 4.45 -22.82
C GLU A 72 20.11 3.92 -21.36
N VAL A 73 20.31 2.66 -20.94
CA VAL A 73 19.62 1.99 -19.77
C VAL A 73 19.17 0.58 -20.13
N ASP A 74 19.97 -0.34 -20.68
CA ASP A 74 21.40 -0.68 -20.49
C ASP A 74 22.49 0.31 -21.00
N GLY A 75 22.73 1.42 -20.28
CA GLY A 75 23.70 2.48 -20.60
C GLY A 75 23.53 3.89 -19.97
N ILE A 76 22.36 4.35 -19.47
CA ILE A 76 22.37 5.46 -18.50
C ILE A 76 23.05 4.96 -17.23
N LYS A 77 23.54 5.95 -16.51
CA LYS A 77 23.76 5.86 -15.08
C LYS A 77 22.40 6.07 -14.39
N ILE A 78 22.07 5.24 -13.41
CA ILE A 78 21.18 5.69 -12.34
C ILE A 78 21.86 6.94 -11.74
N PRO A 79 21.22 8.12 -11.71
CA PRO A 79 21.79 9.29 -11.07
C PRO A 79 21.78 9.06 -9.56
N ARG A 80 22.80 8.39 -9.05
CA ARG A 80 23.19 8.56 -7.65
C ARG A 80 23.85 9.93 -7.58
N VAL A 81 23.39 10.76 -6.66
CA VAL A 81 24.12 11.96 -6.23
C VAL A 81 25.32 11.46 -5.43
N ASP A 82 26.35 11.02 -6.14
CA ASP A 82 27.63 10.55 -5.59
C ASP A 82 28.51 11.76 -5.26
N LEU A 83 27.91 12.70 -4.50
CA LEU A 83 28.56 13.87 -3.92
C LEU A 83 28.84 13.54 -2.45
N PRO A 84 30.11 13.44 -2.03
CA PRO A 84 30.49 13.61 -0.63
C PRO A 84 29.79 14.84 -0.05
N VAL A 85 29.41 14.83 1.23
CA VAL A 85 28.64 15.93 1.84
C VAL A 85 29.37 17.28 1.71
N GLU A 86 30.70 17.26 1.75
CA GLU A 86 31.58 18.43 1.53
C GLU A 86 31.55 18.94 0.08
N GLN A 87 31.28 18.07 -0.89
CA GLN A 87 31.08 18.41 -2.30
C GLN A 87 29.65 18.87 -2.58
N ALA A 88 28.65 18.26 -1.94
CA ALA A 88 27.24 18.70 -2.01
C ALA A 88 27.05 20.09 -1.37
N ALA A 89 27.78 20.40 -0.31
CA ALA A 89 27.80 21.72 0.33
C ALA A 89 28.58 22.80 -0.45
N GLY A 90 29.21 22.46 -1.59
CA GLY A 90 29.97 23.40 -2.41
C GLY A 90 31.23 23.98 -1.73
N GLY A 91 31.66 23.42 -0.61
CA GLY A 91 32.72 23.98 0.23
C GLY A 91 32.75 23.39 1.65
N ALA A 92 33.36 24.13 2.58
CA ALA A 92 33.31 23.75 3.99
C ALA A 92 31.87 23.83 4.51
N ILE A 93 31.39 22.77 5.18
CA ILE A 93 30.04 22.73 5.76
C ILE A 93 29.84 24.00 6.61
N PRO A 94 28.79 24.81 6.34
CA PRO A 94 28.54 26.02 7.11
C PRO A 94 28.43 25.69 8.58
N LEU A 95 29.24 26.36 9.41
CA LEU A 95 29.08 26.27 10.85
C LEU A 95 27.68 26.79 11.20
N ASP A 96 26.93 26.03 11.99
CA ASP A 96 25.74 26.56 12.64
C ASP A 96 26.16 27.73 13.54
N LYS A 97 25.71 28.93 13.17
CA LYS A 97 26.04 30.19 13.86
C LYS A 97 25.03 30.54 14.95
N GLY A 98 23.92 29.81 15.04
CA GLY A 98 22.90 29.97 16.07
C GLY A 98 23.18 29.09 17.29
N ASN A 99 23.64 27.86 17.05
CA ASN A 99 23.93 26.90 18.12
C ASN A 99 25.32 27.12 18.75
N ALA A 100 25.33 27.40 20.06
CA ALA A 100 26.57 27.56 20.84
C ALA A 100 27.42 26.27 20.90
N ASP A 101 26.82 25.09 20.79
CA ASP A 101 27.52 23.80 20.85
C ASP A 101 28.24 23.45 19.54
N ALA A 102 27.85 24.07 18.42
CA ALA A 102 28.55 24.01 17.12
C ALA A 102 29.83 24.86 17.09
N ALA A 103 30.00 25.79 18.04
CA ALA A 103 31.15 26.69 18.10
C ALA A 103 32.46 25.90 18.29
N GLY A 104 33.22 25.75 17.21
CA GLY A 104 34.50 25.03 17.20
C GLY A 104 34.41 23.55 16.82
N LYS A 105 33.23 23.04 16.42
CA LYS A 105 33.03 21.68 15.92
C LYS A 105 32.51 21.65 14.47
N PRO A 106 33.27 22.18 13.48
CA PRO A 106 32.85 22.12 12.08
C PRO A 106 32.68 20.65 11.64
N SER A 107 31.56 20.37 10.96
CA SER A 107 31.21 19.05 10.42
C SER A 107 30.91 17.94 11.45
N GLU A 108 30.83 18.22 12.76
CA GLU A 108 30.31 17.26 13.74
C GLU A 108 28.84 17.58 14.06
N PRO A 109 27.92 16.59 14.03
CA PRO A 109 26.55 16.79 14.50
C PRO A 109 26.52 17.19 15.99
N VAL A 110 25.80 18.25 16.30
CA VAL A 110 25.61 18.75 17.67
C VAL A 110 24.15 18.64 18.08
N ASN A 111 23.90 18.45 19.37
CA ASN A 111 22.55 18.45 19.88
C ASN A 111 22.03 19.88 20.04
N GLY A 112 20.74 20.07 19.79
CA GLY A 112 20.01 21.31 20.07
C GLY A 112 19.14 21.74 18.89
N ASP A 113 18.54 22.92 19.02
CA ASP A 113 17.85 23.63 17.94
C ASP A 113 16.65 22.87 17.31
N TRP A 114 16.07 23.42 16.26
CA TRP A 114 14.93 22.86 15.54
C TRP A 114 15.06 23.01 14.03
N VAL A 115 14.28 22.22 13.29
CA VAL A 115 14.09 22.41 11.84
C VAL A 115 12.61 22.63 11.53
N ILE A 116 12.32 23.58 10.64
CA ILE A 116 10.98 23.92 10.18
C ILE A 116 10.78 23.39 8.76
N VAL A 117 10.05 22.29 8.67
CA VAL A 117 9.69 21.60 7.42
C VAL A 117 8.29 22.04 6.99
N ARG A 118 8.15 22.51 5.75
CA ARG A 118 6.85 22.94 5.21
C ARG A 118 6.06 21.79 4.60
N PHE A 119 4.76 21.81 4.84
CA PHE A 119 3.75 20.98 4.18
C PHE A 119 2.65 21.85 3.55
N SER A 120 1.99 21.31 2.52
CA SER A 120 0.91 22.00 1.80
C SER A 120 -0.48 21.90 2.44
N ALA A 121 -0.65 21.03 3.44
CA ALA A 121 -1.93 20.78 4.10
C ALA A 121 -1.72 20.38 5.57
N GLU A 122 -2.79 20.50 6.35
CA GLU A 122 -2.90 20.00 7.72
C GLU A 122 -3.57 18.60 7.70
N PRO A 123 -3.06 17.60 8.44
CA PRO A 123 -3.71 16.30 8.57
C PRO A 123 -4.99 16.42 9.42
N GLN A 124 -5.99 15.55 9.22
CA GLN A 124 -7.19 15.60 10.08
C GLN A 124 -6.90 15.04 11.48
N SER A 125 -6.07 13.99 11.54
CA SER A 125 -5.65 13.29 12.74
C SER A 125 -4.16 12.92 12.65
N LEU A 126 -3.50 12.66 13.79
CA LEU A 126 -2.18 12.05 13.83
C LEU A 126 -2.23 10.54 14.09
N ASN A 127 -3.42 9.98 14.38
CA ASN A 127 -3.61 8.53 14.50
C ASN A 127 -3.27 7.81 13.17
N PRO A 128 -2.20 7.00 13.11
CA PRO A 128 -1.69 6.40 11.87
C PRO A 128 -2.62 5.34 11.24
N ILE A 129 -3.65 4.91 11.95
CA ILE A 129 -4.57 3.87 11.47
C ILE A 129 -5.71 4.46 10.62
N VAL A 130 -6.14 5.70 10.90
CA VAL A 130 -7.33 6.34 10.28
C VAL A 130 -7.02 7.56 9.40
N GLU A 131 -5.76 8.00 9.38
CA GLU A 131 -5.28 9.10 8.54
C GLU A 131 -4.02 8.63 7.80
N THR A 132 -4.04 8.73 6.47
CA THR A 132 -2.95 8.24 5.59
C THR A 132 -2.42 9.34 4.65
N SER A 133 -2.67 10.62 4.95
CA SER A 133 -2.03 11.74 4.25
C SER A 133 -0.51 11.73 4.41
N ALA A 134 0.19 12.28 3.41
CA ALA A 134 1.66 12.35 3.40
C ALA A 134 2.25 13.01 4.66
N VAL A 135 1.56 14.00 5.22
CA VAL A 135 1.98 14.70 6.45
C VAL A 135 1.96 13.77 7.66
N GLN A 136 0.87 13.03 7.84
CA GLN A 136 0.72 12.06 8.93
C GLN A 136 1.76 10.95 8.80
N GLN A 137 1.96 10.43 7.58
CA GLN A 137 2.95 9.39 7.31
C GLN A 137 4.39 9.89 7.49
N TYR A 138 4.65 11.19 7.28
CA TYR A 138 5.95 11.81 7.59
C TYR A 138 6.18 11.97 9.09
N ILE A 139 5.16 12.40 9.84
CA ILE A 139 5.21 12.46 11.31
C ILE A 139 5.47 11.06 11.91
N THR A 140 4.81 10.03 11.38
CA THR A 140 4.92 8.64 11.84
C THR A 140 6.35 8.12 11.83
N GLN A 141 7.16 8.47 10.84
CA GLN A 141 8.58 8.06 10.73
C GLN A 141 9.45 8.51 11.91
N TYR A 142 9.10 9.63 12.54
CA TYR A 142 9.84 10.17 13.68
C TYR A 142 9.23 9.72 15.01
N THR A 143 7.94 9.37 15.03
CA THR A 143 7.20 9.02 16.25
C THR A 143 7.03 7.52 16.49
N ALA A 144 7.24 6.66 15.50
CA ALA A 144 7.14 5.20 15.63
C ALA A 144 8.28 4.47 14.90
N ASP A 145 8.56 3.23 15.29
CA ASP A 145 9.61 2.39 14.71
C ASP A 145 9.04 1.12 14.03
N GLY A 146 9.80 0.60 13.06
CA GLY A 146 9.61 -0.76 12.53
C GLY A 146 10.35 -1.84 13.35
N LEU A 147 9.89 -3.08 13.25
CA LEU A 147 10.60 -4.27 13.75
C LEU A 147 12.00 -4.37 13.14
N LEU A 148 12.10 -4.09 11.83
CA LEU A 148 13.34 -3.90 11.10
C LEU A 148 13.37 -2.47 10.54
N ARG A 149 14.55 -2.00 10.16
CA ARG A 149 14.72 -0.77 9.36
C ARG A 149 15.45 -1.10 8.06
N GLN A 150 15.27 -0.29 7.02
CA GLN A 150 16.02 -0.45 5.78
C GLN A 150 17.28 0.43 5.83
N HIS A 151 18.45 -0.16 5.58
CA HIS A 151 19.70 0.59 5.50
C HIS A 151 19.71 1.46 4.24
N TRP A 152 19.95 2.76 4.39
CA TRP A 152 19.66 3.75 3.35
C TRP A 152 20.59 3.68 2.12
N GLU A 153 21.83 3.20 2.28
CA GLU A 153 22.78 3.04 1.15
C GLU A 153 22.66 1.69 0.42
N THR A 154 22.36 0.62 1.17
CA THR A 154 22.41 -0.77 0.68
C THR A 154 21.03 -1.34 0.37
N LEU A 155 19.97 -0.72 0.91
CA LEU A 155 18.57 -1.14 0.83
C LEU A 155 18.30 -2.51 1.48
N GLU A 156 19.24 -3.02 2.27
CA GLU A 156 19.09 -4.25 3.05
C GLU A 156 18.27 -3.99 4.33
N TRP A 157 17.48 -4.97 4.75
CA TRP A 157 16.75 -4.92 6.02
C TRP A 157 17.69 -5.30 7.17
N GLU A 158 17.83 -4.41 8.14
CA GLU A 158 18.67 -4.60 9.33
C GLU A 158 17.81 -4.63 10.62
N PRO A 159 18.26 -5.35 11.67
CA PRO A 159 17.59 -5.37 12.97
C PRO A 159 17.36 -3.98 13.58
N HIS A 160 16.17 -3.75 14.13
CA HIS A 160 15.82 -2.51 14.83
C HIS A 160 15.11 -2.81 16.15
N MET A 161 13.77 -2.69 16.25
CA MET A 161 13.05 -3.13 17.47
C MET A 161 13.14 -4.65 17.68
N ALA A 162 13.14 -5.42 16.58
CA ALA A 162 13.49 -6.82 16.58
C ALA A 162 14.99 -6.97 16.37
N HIS A 163 15.69 -7.65 17.29
CA HIS A 163 17.13 -7.88 17.20
C HIS A 163 17.50 -9.06 16.28
N LYS A 164 16.50 -9.90 15.96
CA LYS A 164 16.58 -11.04 15.03
C LYS A 164 15.20 -11.23 14.40
N TYR A 165 15.15 -11.74 13.17
CA TYR A 165 13.95 -12.33 12.60
C TYR A 165 14.28 -13.68 11.95
N LEU A 166 13.24 -14.46 11.66
CA LEU A 166 13.25 -15.65 10.82
C LEU A 166 12.20 -15.46 9.72
N ALA A 167 12.50 -15.92 8.52
CA ALA A 167 11.53 -16.12 7.45
C ALA A 167 11.51 -17.61 7.15
N GLU A 168 10.31 -18.20 7.11
CA GLU A 168 10.09 -19.63 6.87
C GLU A 168 9.16 -19.80 5.66
N ASP A 169 9.36 -20.89 4.94
CA ASP A 169 8.49 -21.30 3.85
C ASP A 169 7.27 -22.02 4.41
N SER A 170 6.16 -21.95 3.68
CA SER A 170 4.96 -22.73 3.98
C SER A 170 4.75 -23.83 2.94
N ILE A 171 4.83 -25.08 3.38
CA ILE A 171 4.79 -26.28 2.55
C ILE A 171 3.44 -26.97 2.75
N LYS A 172 2.76 -27.27 1.64
CA LYS A 172 1.46 -27.95 1.66
C LYS A 172 1.67 -29.42 1.31
N LEU A 173 1.52 -30.28 2.31
CA LEU A 173 1.57 -31.73 2.15
C LEU A 173 0.39 -32.22 1.31
N SER A 174 0.63 -33.31 0.57
CA SER A 174 -0.38 -33.98 -0.23
C SER A 174 -1.59 -34.41 0.62
N PRO A 175 -2.83 -34.33 0.08
CA PRO A 175 -4.04 -34.77 0.80
C PRO A 175 -4.01 -36.25 1.19
N THR A 176 -3.14 -37.06 0.59
CA THR A 176 -2.94 -38.48 0.93
C THR A 176 -1.66 -38.73 1.74
N TYR A 177 -1.02 -37.70 2.30
CA TYR A 177 0.20 -37.86 3.09
C TYR A 177 -0.09 -38.61 4.42
N PRO A 178 0.62 -39.70 4.75
CA PRO A 178 0.30 -40.56 5.90
C PRO A 178 0.25 -39.82 7.25
N GLY A 179 -0.88 -39.91 7.95
CA GLY A 179 -1.13 -39.24 9.24
C GLY A 179 -1.53 -37.76 9.13
N PHE A 180 -1.50 -37.19 7.92
CA PHE A 180 -1.92 -35.82 7.63
C PHE A 180 -2.98 -35.77 6.51
N GLU A 181 -3.76 -36.84 6.37
CA GLU A 181 -4.77 -36.98 5.32
C GLU A 181 -5.80 -35.84 5.39
N ARG A 182 -6.18 -35.29 4.23
CA ARG A 182 -7.16 -34.21 4.10
C ARG A 182 -8.09 -34.48 2.92
N GLY A 183 -9.33 -34.03 3.06
CA GLY A 183 -10.31 -34.05 1.98
C GLY A 183 -11.05 -32.73 1.86
N ILE A 184 -11.68 -32.49 0.71
CA ILE A 184 -12.52 -31.33 0.43
C ILE A 184 -13.76 -31.75 -0.37
N ALA A 185 -14.91 -31.14 -0.07
CA ALA A 185 -16.17 -31.31 -0.82
C ALA A 185 -16.90 -29.97 -0.93
N ARG A 186 -17.96 -29.90 -1.76
CA ARG A 186 -18.82 -28.70 -1.90
C ARG A 186 -19.81 -28.51 -0.74
N THR A 187 -20.07 -29.56 0.04
CA THR A 187 -21.04 -29.57 1.15
C THR A 187 -20.54 -30.48 2.27
N SER A 188 -21.07 -30.31 3.48
CA SER A 188 -20.76 -31.15 4.65
C SER A 188 -21.04 -32.64 4.43
N ASP A 189 -22.01 -32.95 3.57
CA ASP A 189 -22.55 -34.29 3.34
C ASP A 189 -21.96 -34.95 2.08
N GLY A 190 -21.04 -34.26 1.40
CA GLY A 190 -20.38 -34.74 0.18
C GLY A 190 -19.18 -35.64 0.47
N THR A 191 -18.92 -36.61 -0.41
CA THR A 191 -17.71 -37.44 -0.34
C THR A 191 -16.46 -36.57 -0.49
N PRO A 192 -15.53 -36.53 0.49
CA PRO A 192 -14.33 -35.71 0.39
C PRO A 192 -13.35 -36.26 -0.67
N ALA A 193 -12.80 -35.37 -1.49
CA ALA A 193 -11.74 -35.66 -2.47
C ALA A 193 -10.44 -34.92 -2.11
N GLY A 194 -9.30 -35.34 -2.68
CA GLY A 194 -8.03 -34.62 -2.52
C GLY A 194 -7.86 -33.41 -3.46
N GLU A 195 -8.58 -33.41 -4.59
CA GLU A 195 -8.66 -32.32 -5.57
C GLU A 195 -10.09 -32.27 -6.13
N LEU A 196 -10.58 -31.08 -6.45
CA LEU A 196 -11.86 -30.86 -7.14
C LEU A 196 -11.66 -29.97 -8.35
N GLU A 197 -12.45 -30.20 -9.40
CA GLU A 197 -12.56 -29.27 -10.52
C GLU A 197 -13.57 -28.15 -10.20
N LEU A 198 -13.25 -26.93 -10.66
CA LEU A 198 -14.08 -25.74 -10.57
C LEU A 198 -14.10 -25.05 -11.94
N VAL A 199 -15.29 -24.75 -12.43
CA VAL A 199 -15.51 -23.87 -13.57
C VAL A 199 -16.15 -22.59 -13.05
N VAL A 200 -15.62 -21.45 -13.46
CA VAL A 200 -16.14 -20.12 -13.14
C VAL A 200 -16.66 -19.51 -14.44
N GLU A 201 -17.94 -19.19 -14.50
CA GLU A 201 -18.55 -18.52 -15.66
C GLU A 201 -18.46 -17.00 -15.52
N LYS A 202 -18.56 -16.48 -14.29
CA LYS A 202 -18.55 -15.05 -13.97
C LYS A 202 -17.75 -14.76 -12.70
N SER A 203 -17.11 -13.60 -12.68
CA SER A 203 -16.23 -13.19 -11.58
C SER A 203 -16.95 -12.81 -10.28
N ASP A 204 -18.27 -12.61 -10.32
CA ASP A 204 -19.11 -12.33 -9.15
C ASP A 204 -19.66 -13.60 -8.47
N GLU A 205 -19.28 -14.79 -8.96
CA GLU A 205 -19.59 -16.05 -8.30
C GLU A 205 -18.81 -16.27 -7.00
N SER A 206 -19.42 -17.01 -6.09
CA SER A 206 -18.87 -17.40 -4.79
C SER A 206 -18.95 -18.91 -4.63
N PHE A 207 -17.88 -19.53 -4.16
CA PHE A 207 -17.71 -20.98 -4.12
C PHE A 207 -17.34 -21.44 -2.71
N GLU A 208 -18.35 -21.95 -1.98
CA GLU A 208 -18.16 -22.59 -0.68
C GLU A 208 -17.67 -24.04 -0.84
N PHE A 209 -16.80 -24.44 0.08
CA PHE A 209 -16.29 -25.79 0.25
C PHE A 209 -16.20 -26.14 1.74
N VAL A 210 -16.23 -27.43 2.05
CA VAL A 210 -15.97 -27.98 3.39
C VAL A 210 -14.73 -28.86 3.33
N THR A 211 -13.80 -28.67 4.26
CA THR A 211 -12.59 -29.50 4.43
C THR A 211 -12.75 -30.52 5.53
N PHE A 212 -12.09 -31.67 5.39
CA PHE A 212 -12.26 -32.84 6.23
C PHE A 212 -10.91 -33.37 6.74
N GLY A 213 -10.91 -33.92 7.96
CA GLY A 213 -9.78 -34.65 8.53
C GLY A 213 -9.77 -36.13 8.15
N PRO A 214 -8.79 -36.92 8.67
CA PRO A 214 -8.66 -38.35 8.37
C PRO A 214 -9.87 -39.21 8.80
N ASP A 215 -10.68 -38.74 9.74
CA ASP A 215 -11.90 -39.41 10.21
C ASP A 215 -13.17 -39.03 9.42
N GLN A 216 -13.00 -38.35 8.28
CA GLN A 216 -14.06 -37.81 7.42
C GLN A 216 -15.04 -36.86 8.12
N LYS A 217 -14.64 -36.24 9.24
CA LYS A 217 -15.41 -35.13 9.84
C LYS A 217 -14.90 -33.78 9.35
N PRO A 218 -15.77 -32.76 9.27
CA PRO A 218 -15.35 -31.40 8.95
C PRO A 218 -14.27 -30.90 9.92
N MET A 219 -13.22 -30.28 9.38
CA MET A 219 -12.03 -29.87 10.12
C MET A 219 -11.63 -28.45 9.73
N SER A 220 -11.53 -27.56 10.72
CA SER A 220 -11.03 -26.18 10.59
C SER A 220 -9.51 -26.12 10.52
N GLY A 221 -8.95 -24.99 10.07
CA GLY A 221 -7.51 -24.75 9.97
C GLY A 221 -6.83 -25.54 8.85
N VAL A 222 -7.60 -26.11 7.92
CA VAL A 222 -7.06 -26.85 6.77
C VAL A 222 -6.87 -25.87 5.60
N TRP A 223 -5.70 -25.90 4.99
CA TRP A 223 -5.40 -25.07 3.83
C TRP A 223 -6.14 -25.57 2.57
N VAL A 224 -6.65 -24.63 1.79
CA VAL A 224 -7.20 -24.85 0.45
C VAL A 224 -6.58 -23.85 -0.54
N GLY A 225 -6.19 -24.35 -1.71
CA GLY A 225 -5.66 -23.54 -2.81
C GLY A 225 -6.48 -23.72 -4.09
N VAL A 226 -6.85 -22.63 -4.74
CA VAL A 226 -7.52 -22.61 -6.04
C VAL A 226 -6.52 -22.16 -7.11
N PHE A 227 -6.16 -23.07 -8.00
CA PHE A 227 -5.14 -22.85 -9.04
C PHE A 227 -5.80 -22.86 -10.41
N ALA A 228 -5.44 -21.92 -11.28
CA ALA A 228 -5.93 -21.93 -12.66
C ALA A 228 -5.36 -23.16 -13.40
N ASP A 229 -6.23 -23.92 -14.08
CA ASP A 229 -5.83 -25.13 -14.83
C ASP A 229 -5.13 -24.77 -16.16
N GLU A 230 -5.34 -23.54 -16.63
CA GLU A 230 -4.69 -22.94 -17.79
C GLU A 230 -4.38 -21.46 -17.52
N LYS A 231 -3.65 -20.79 -18.43
CA LYS A 231 -3.27 -19.38 -18.26
C LYS A 231 -4.48 -18.45 -18.46
N ILE A 232 -5.15 -18.09 -17.37
CA ILE A 232 -6.26 -17.13 -17.34
C ILE A 232 -5.71 -15.71 -17.11
N LEU A 233 -6.14 -14.74 -17.92
CA LEU A 233 -5.71 -13.34 -17.78
C LEU A 233 -6.28 -12.72 -16.50
N GLY A 234 -5.41 -12.19 -15.64
CA GLY A 234 -5.79 -11.62 -14.35
C GLY A 234 -5.94 -12.63 -13.21
N ALA A 235 -5.77 -13.94 -13.48
CA ALA A 235 -5.69 -14.94 -12.43
C ALA A 235 -4.33 -14.91 -11.72
N ALA A 236 -4.32 -15.21 -10.42
CA ALA A 236 -3.08 -15.31 -9.65
C ALA A 236 -2.22 -16.49 -10.11
N VAL A 237 -0.94 -16.23 -10.46
CA VAL A 237 -0.01 -17.25 -10.99
C VAL A 237 0.28 -18.35 -9.97
N ASN A 238 0.37 -17.98 -8.70
CA ASN A 238 0.64 -18.92 -7.60
C ASN A 238 -0.64 -19.57 -7.04
N GLY A 239 -1.82 -19.23 -7.57
CA GLY A 239 -3.12 -19.64 -7.04
C GLY A 239 -3.71 -18.64 -6.03
N TYR A 240 -4.88 -18.98 -5.51
CA TYR A 240 -5.59 -18.26 -4.44
C TYR A 240 -5.67 -19.16 -3.21
N HIS A 241 -5.30 -18.65 -2.04
CA HIS A 241 -5.13 -19.46 -0.82
C HIS A 241 -6.01 -18.92 0.33
N ASP A 242 -6.66 -19.82 1.07
CA ASP A 242 -7.31 -19.51 2.35
C ASP A 242 -7.37 -20.80 3.22
N TRP A 243 -7.82 -20.67 4.46
CA TRP A 243 -7.96 -21.77 5.41
C TRP A 243 -9.42 -21.94 5.83
N SER A 244 -9.82 -23.18 6.03
CA SER A 244 -11.15 -23.47 6.56
C SER A 244 -11.35 -22.92 7.98
N ARG A 245 -12.54 -22.39 8.21
CA ARG A 245 -12.97 -21.78 9.48
C ARG A 245 -13.91 -22.74 10.20
N GLU A 246 -14.83 -22.23 11.03
CA GLU A 246 -15.83 -23.02 11.73
C GLU A 246 -16.54 -24.02 10.80
N GLU A 247 -16.83 -25.22 11.32
CA GLU A 247 -17.44 -26.32 10.56
C GLU A 247 -16.66 -26.76 9.31
N GLY A 248 -15.36 -26.44 9.22
CA GLY A 248 -14.52 -26.76 8.07
C GLY A 248 -14.80 -25.92 6.82
N LYS A 249 -15.57 -24.84 6.91
CA LYS A 249 -16.00 -24.05 5.74
C LYS A 249 -14.91 -23.10 5.23
N VAL A 250 -14.74 -23.03 3.91
CA VAL A 250 -13.92 -22.04 3.20
C VAL A 250 -14.68 -21.53 1.98
N ASN A 251 -14.48 -20.26 1.59
CA ASN A 251 -15.17 -19.64 0.46
C ASN A 251 -14.18 -18.87 -0.43
N PHE A 252 -14.29 -19.05 -1.75
CA PHE A 252 -13.55 -18.29 -2.75
C PHE A 252 -14.51 -17.49 -3.64
N GLN A 253 -14.18 -16.23 -3.90
CA GLN A 253 -14.97 -15.30 -4.72
C GLN A 253 -14.03 -14.39 -5.53
N GLY A 254 -14.53 -13.72 -6.57
CA GLY A 254 -13.70 -12.79 -7.36
C GLY A 254 -12.73 -13.47 -8.34
N LEU A 255 -12.89 -14.78 -8.56
CA LEU A 255 -12.07 -15.55 -9.50
C LEU A 255 -12.40 -15.14 -10.95
N PRO A 256 -11.42 -14.84 -11.82
CA PRO A 256 -11.69 -14.61 -13.24
C PRO A 256 -12.36 -15.83 -13.91
N PRO A 257 -13.22 -15.66 -14.94
CA PRO A 257 -13.83 -16.79 -15.64
C PRO A 257 -12.79 -17.77 -16.23
N GLY A 258 -13.07 -19.07 -16.12
CA GLY A 258 -12.20 -20.13 -16.61
C GLY A 258 -12.22 -21.40 -15.73
N LYS A 259 -11.25 -22.28 -15.93
CA LYS A 259 -11.12 -23.56 -15.23
C LYS A 259 -10.06 -23.52 -14.14
N TYR A 260 -10.37 -24.15 -13.02
CA TYR A 260 -9.53 -24.19 -11.82
C TYR A 260 -9.51 -25.58 -11.19
N LYS A 261 -8.40 -25.89 -10.54
CA LYS A 261 -8.24 -27.02 -9.62
C LYS A 261 -8.21 -26.51 -8.19
N VAL A 262 -9.10 -27.05 -7.37
CA VAL A 262 -9.18 -26.77 -5.93
C VAL A 262 -8.48 -27.91 -5.20
N LYS A 263 -7.34 -27.60 -4.59
CA LYS A 263 -6.51 -28.55 -3.84
C LYS A 263 -6.67 -28.32 -2.34
N VAL A 264 -6.52 -29.39 -1.57
CA VAL A 264 -6.50 -29.37 -0.10
C VAL A 264 -5.23 -30.05 0.40
N GLY A 265 -4.72 -29.63 1.55
CA GLY A 265 -3.50 -30.20 2.11
C GLY A 265 -3.29 -29.84 3.59
N HIS A 266 -2.37 -30.54 4.24
CA HIS A 266 -1.90 -30.12 5.56
C HIS A 266 -0.73 -29.14 5.40
N GLU A 267 -0.76 -28.05 6.15
CA GLU A 267 0.29 -27.03 6.13
C GLU A 267 1.34 -27.31 7.21
N ILE A 268 2.62 -27.28 6.82
CA ILE A 268 3.78 -27.26 7.71
C ILE A 268 4.66 -26.05 7.37
N ALA A 269 5.50 -25.62 8.30
CA ALA A 269 6.40 -24.49 8.14
C ALA A 269 7.86 -24.90 8.37
N GLY A 270 8.81 -24.29 7.65
CA GLY A 270 10.24 -24.46 7.88
C GLY A 270 11.09 -24.00 6.70
N ASP A 271 12.39 -24.29 6.73
CA ASP A 271 13.31 -23.98 5.63
C ASP A 271 13.16 -25.06 4.53
N ALA A 272 12.63 -24.72 3.36
CA ALA A 272 12.42 -25.67 2.27
C ALA A 272 13.54 -25.62 1.22
N LYS A 273 14.23 -26.75 1.04
CA LYS A 273 15.26 -26.93 0.01
C LYS A 273 14.75 -27.80 -1.12
N LYS A 274 14.66 -27.23 -2.33
CA LYS A 274 14.40 -27.96 -3.57
C LYS A 274 15.57 -28.90 -3.89
N LEU A 275 15.26 -30.18 -4.11
CA LEU A 275 16.20 -31.23 -4.50
C LEU A 275 16.01 -31.61 -5.98
N GLU A 276 16.80 -32.58 -6.46
CA GLU A 276 16.60 -33.17 -7.79
C GLU A 276 15.23 -33.89 -7.89
N GLU A 277 14.77 -34.11 -9.12
CA GLU A 277 13.51 -34.81 -9.46
C GLU A 277 12.22 -34.21 -8.85
N GLY A 278 12.27 -32.98 -8.29
CA GLY A 278 11.11 -32.30 -7.71
C GLY A 278 10.82 -32.69 -6.25
N ALA A 279 11.74 -33.37 -5.59
CA ALA A 279 11.69 -33.61 -4.15
C ALA A 279 12.00 -32.34 -3.35
N LEU A 280 11.52 -32.28 -2.10
CA LEU A 280 11.85 -31.24 -1.12
C LEU A 280 12.53 -31.87 0.11
N GLU A 281 13.44 -31.13 0.72
CA GLU A 281 13.92 -31.36 2.08
C GLU A 281 13.54 -30.15 2.93
N VAL A 282 12.75 -30.37 3.99
CA VAL A 282 12.27 -29.33 4.90
C VAL A 282 12.93 -29.52 6.26
N SER A 283 13.68 -28.52 6.73
CA SER A 283 14.26 -28.51 8.08
C SER A 283 13.54 -27.50 8.97
N LEU A 284 13.56 -27.74 10.29
CA LEU A 284 13.09 -26.76 11.26
C LEU A 284 14.08 -25.58 11.32
N SER A 285 13.58 -24.37 11.08
CA SER A 285 14.39 -23.15 11.14
C SER A 285 14.90 -22.89 12.57
N PRO A 286 16.18 -22.49 12.77
CA PRO A 286 16.74 -22.31 14.10
C PRO A 286 15.99 -21.26 14.94
N ASP A 287 15.52 -21.69 16.12
CA ASP A 287 14.67 -20.94 17.07
C ASP A 287 13.20 -20.76 16.65
N SER A 288 12.69 -21.56 15.70
CA SER A 288 11.26 -21.55 15.32
C SER A 288 10.35 -22.18 16.41
N ALA A 289 10.02 -21.37 17.42
CA ALA A 289 9.10 -21.73 18.48
C ALA A 289 7.66 -21.93 17.97
N ASN A 290 6.93 -22.86 18.60
CA ASN A 290 5.56 -23.27 18.27
C ASN A 290 5.35 -23.72 16.80
N ASN A 291 6.40 -24.11 16.09
CA ASN A 291 6.28 -24.63 14.73
C ASN A 291 5.71 -26.07 14.74
N PRO A 292 4.62 -26.37 14.00
CA PRO A 292 4.05 -27.72 13.89
C PRO A 292 5.04 -28.80 13.43
N LEU A 293 6.05 -28.45 12.65
CA LEU A 293 7.10 -29.37 12.19
C LEU A 293 8.00 -29.87 13.34
N ALA A 294 8.20 -29.06 14.39
CA ALA A 294 9.12 -29.38 15.49
C ALA A 294 8.71 -30.65 16.24
N ASP A 295 7.42 -30.75 16.62
CA ASP A 295 6.89 -31.94 17.30
C ASP A 295 6.87 -33.16 16.37
N PHE A 296 6.59 -32.97 15.08
CA PHE A 296 6.62 -34.05 14.10
C PHE A 296 8.04 -34.64 13.96
N LEU A 297 9.05 -33.82 13.66
CA LEU A 297 10.44 -34.25 13.52
C LEU A 297 10.94 -34.95 14.79
N LYS A 298 10.65 -34.38 15.97
CA LYS A 298 10.99 -34.95 17.28
C LYS A 298 10.32 -36.31 17.51
N SER A 299 9.05 -36.48 17.11
CA SER A 299 8.33 -37.75 17.24
C SER A 299 8.86 -38.88 16.33
N LYS A 300 9.61 -38.51 15.28
CA LYS A 300 10.20 -39.44 14.30
C LYS A 300 11.71 -39.64 14.46
N GLU A 301 12.34 -38.92 15.39
CA GLU A 301 13.80 -38.89 15.57
C GLU A 301 14.54 -38.47 14.29
N MET A 302 14.02 -37.46 13.58
CA MET A 302 14.55 -36.95 12.30
C MET A 302 15.03 -35.49 12.41
N GLU A 303 16.08 -35.12 11.68
CA GLU A 303 16.59 -33.74 11.59
C GLU A 303 15.88 -32.91 10.48
N SER A 304 15.48 -33.56 9.39
CA SER A 304 14.77 -32.97 8.26
C SER A 304 13.67 -33.92 7.75
N LEU A 305 12.62 -33.35 7.16
CA LEU A 305 11.56 -34.08 6.48
C LEU A 305 11.83 -34.07 4.97
N LYS A 306 12.04 -35.27 4.39
CA LYS A 306 12.17 -35.44 2.94
C LYS A 306 10.82 -35.80 2.34
N LEU A 307 10.43 -35.07 1.31
CA LEU A 307 9.17 -35.21 0.59
C LEU A 307 9.48 -35.52 -0.87
N ALA A 308 9.05 -36.67 -1.36
CA ALA A 308 9.14 -37.02 -2.77
C ALA A 308 8.18 -36.17 -3.63
N ALA A 309 8.39 -36.16 -4.94
CA ALA A 309 7.43 -35.56 -5.87
C ALA A 309 6.05 -36.24 -5.71
N GLY A 310 5.02 -35.44 -5.41
CA GLY A 310 3.66 -35.93 -5.12
C GLY A 310 3.33 -36.13 -3.64
N GLU A 311 4.31 -36.06 -2.72
CA GLU A 311 4.06 -35.99 -1.27
C GLU A 311 3.75 -34.56 -0.78
N TRP A 312 3.96 -33.57 -1.65
CA TRP A 312 3.59 -32.16 -1.47
C TRP A 312 2.83 -31.65 -2.70
N VAL A 313 2.01 -30.61 -2.54
CA VAL A 313 1.13 -30.05 -3.58
C VAL A 313 1.34 -28.57 -3.88
N ASP A 314 1.94 -27.82 -2.94
CA ASP A 314 2.26 -26.40 -3.06
C ASP A 314 3.39 -26.00 -2.09
N LEU A 315 4.14 -24.94 -2.43
CA LEU A 315 5.25 -24.38 -1.66
C LEU A 315 5.22 -22.85 -1.83
N GLN A 316 4.99 -22.14 -0.73
CA GLN A 316 4.92 -20.67 -0.70
C GLN A 316 6.12 -20.14 0.10
N GLU A 317 7.14 -19.67 -0.60
CA GLU A 317 8.41 -19.23 0.01
C GLU A 317 8.24 -17.90 0.77
N ASP A 318 9.03 -17.70 1.83
CA ASP A 318 9.02 -16.45 2.64
C ASP A 318 7.61 -15.99 3.07
N THR A 319 6.77 -16.88 3.61
CA THR A 319 5.38 -16.55 4.01
C THR A 319 5.15 -16.48 5.51
N ILE A 320 6.03 -17.04 6.33
CA ILE A 320 5.90 -17.01 7.80
C ILE A 320 7.10 -16.26 8.38
N TYR A 321 6.84 -15.25 9.20
CA TYR A 321 7.85 -14.37 9.78
C TYR A 321 7.79 -14.42 11.31
N THR A 322 8.90 -14.74 11.95
CA THR A 322 9.00 -14.71 13.43
C THR A 322 10.02 -13.64 13.83
N TYR A 323 9.60 -12.68 14.66
CA TYR A 323 10.42 -11.55 15.11
C TYR A 323 10.72 -11.66 16.60
N PHE A 324 11.99 -11.47 16.96
CA PHE A 324 12.49 -11.51 18.33
C PHE A 324 12.78 -10.07 18.78
N LEU A 325 11.87 -9.54 19.60
CA LEU A 325 11.89 -8.18 20.13
C LEU A 325 12.99 -8.02 21.18
N ARG A 326 13.54 -6.81 21.27
CA ARG A 326 14.40 -6.43 22.39
C ARG A 326 13.60 -6.36 23.69
N ASP A 327 14.25 -6.62 24.81
CA ASP A 327 13.64 -6.54 26.14
C ASP A 327 13.48 -5.09 26.63
N ASP A 328 14.39 -4.20 26.20
CA ASP A 328 14.49 -2.78 26.55
C ASP A 328 13.57 -1.81 25.79
N LEU A 329 12.67 -2.31 24.93
CA LEU A 329 11.73 -1.46 24.19
C LEU A 329 10.72 -0.78 25.11
N THR A 330 10.54 0.53 24.91
CA THR A 330 9.54 1.34 25.62
C THR A 330 8.76 2.23 24.67
N TRP A 331 7.48 2.43 24.98
CA TRP A 331 6.67 3.55 24.51
C TRP A 331 7.23 4.88 25.05
N SER A 332 6.82 5.99 24.43
CA SER A 332 7.24 7.34 24.81
C SER A 332 6.89 7.76 26.26
N ASP A 333 5.88 7.15 26.87
CA ASP A 333 5.51 7.33 28.28
C ASP A 333 6.32 6.43 29.25
N GLY A 334 7.24 5.61 28.73
CA GLY A 334 8.06 4.68 29.49
C GLY A 334 7.42 3.32 29.76
N ALA A 335 6.19 3.06 29.29
CA ALA A 335 5.60 1.73 29.36
C ALA A 335 6.37 0.73 28.48
N PRO A 336 6.56 -0.53 28.89
CA PRO A 336 7.30 -1.51 28.09
C PRO A 336 6.49 -1.93 26.85
N PHE A 337 7.14 -1.94 25.69
CA PHE A 337 6.59 -2.48 24.43
C PHE A 337 6.86 -3.99 24.36
N LYS A 338 5.85 -4.78 23.96
CA LYS A 338 5.88 -6.26 23.95
C LYS A 338 5.10 -6.85 22.77
N ALA A 339 5.25 -8.16 22.52
CA ALA A 339 4.63 -8.85 21.38
C ALA A 339 3.10 -8.68 21.31
N ARG A 340 2.41 -8.67 22.45
CA ARG A 340 0.98 -8.32 22.56
C ARG A 340 0.58 -7.00 21.91
N ASP A 341 1.46 -6.01 21.87
CA ASP A 341 1.19 -4.70 21.27
C ASP A 341 1.14 -4.82 19.74
N VAL A 342 2.01 -5.67 19.16
CA VAL A 342 2.01 -5.99 17.73
C VAL A 342 0.76 -6.77 17.30
N VAL A 343 0.31 -7.72 18.14
CA VAL A 343 -0.95 -8.45 17.95
C VAL A 343 -2.15 -7.49 18.04
N PHE A 344 -2.13 -6.55 18.99
CA PHE A 344 -3.16 -5.52 19.14
C PHE A 344 -3.22 -4.58 17.92
N THR A 345 -2.08 -4.20 17.34
CA THR A 345 -2.00 -3.46 16.07
C THR A 345 -2.67 -4.22 14.94
N PHE A 346 -2.31 -5.51 14.77
CA PHE A 346 -2.89 -6.38 13.75
C PHE A 346 -4.42 -6.51 13.89
N ASN A 347 -4.91 -6.73 15.11
CA ASN A 347 -6.35 -6.80 15.41
C ASN A 347 -7.07 -5.47 15.10
N THR A 348 -6.42 -4.33 15.38
CA THR A 348 -6.98 -3.00 15.14
C THR A 348 -7.11 -2.68 13.66
N ILE A 349 -6.05 -2.90 12.87
CA ILE A 349 -6.07 -2.65 11.42
C ILE A 349 -7.16 -3.51 10.73
N ASN A 350 -7.29 -4.78 11.14
CA ASN A 350 -8.26 -5.71 10.57
C ASN A 350 -9.69 -5.59 11.15
N ASN A 351 -9.93 -4.74 12.16
CA ASN A 351 -11.27 -4.48 12.65
C ASN A 351 -12.05 -3.57 11.68
N THR A 352 -13.12 -4.09 11.08
CA THR A 352 -14.01 -3.39 10.13
C THR A 352 -14.84 -2.26 10.74
N THR A 353 -14.75 -2.02 12.05
CA THR A 353 -15.37 -0.86 12.73
C THR A 353 -14.40 0.31 12.93
N VAL A 354 -13.10 0.10 12.68
CA VAL A 354 -12.09 1.15 12.62
C VAL A 354 -12.03 1.69 11.19
N ASP A 355 -12.01 3.01 11.02
CA ASP A 355 -12.03 3.69 9.71
C ASP A 355 -10.66 3.66 9.00
N GLY A 356 -9.98 2.52 9.05
CA GLY A 356 -8.63 2.27 8.51
C GLY A 356 -8.62 1.51 7.18
N ASP A 357 -9.67 1.63 6.36
CA ASP A 357 -9.81 0.88 5.09
C ASP A 357 -8.63 1.12 4.12
N SER A 358 -8.09 2.34 4.08
CA SER A 358 -6.92 2.69 3.27
C SER A 358 -5.65 1.97 3.70
N LEU A 359 -5.53 1.60 4.98
CA LEU A 359 -4.41 0.82 5.52
C LEU A 359 -4.68 -0.68 5.41
N ARG A 360 -5.91 -1.13 5.71
CA ARG A 360 -6.29 -2.54 5.76
C ARG A 360 -6.05 -3.28 4.44
N VAL A 361 -6.21 -2.61 3.30
CA VAL A 361 -5.94 -3.21 1.97
C VAL A 361 -4.50 -3.73 1.82
N TYR A 362 -3.52 -3.12 2.50
CA TYR A 362 -2.12 -3.57 2.49
C TYR A 362 -1.87 -4.77 3.42
N TYR A 363 -2.71 -4.95 4.45
CA TYR A 363 -2.57 -6.01 5.46
C TYR A 363 -3.59 -7.15 5.31
N GLN A 364 -4.48 -7.13 4.31
CA GLN A 364 -5.53 -8.14 4.09
C GLN A 364 -5.01 -9.57 3.83
N ASP A 365 -3.75 -9.68 3.40
CA ASP A 365 -3.04 -10.94 3.18
C ASP A 365 -2.17 -11.33 4.37
N LEU A 366 -1.95 -10.47 5.36
CA LEU A 366 -1.47 -10.91 6.67
C LEU A 366 -2.66 -11.57 7.39
N VAL A 367 -2.65 -12.90 7.49
CA VAL A 367 -3.81 -13.67 7.99
C VAL A 367 -3.68 -14.07 9.46
N ARG A 368 -2.47 -13.99 10.03
CA ARG A 368 -2.19 -14.38 11.42
C ARG A 368 -1.10 -13.50 12.01
N CYS A 369 -1.27 -13.08 13.26
CA CYS A 369 -0.26 -12.43 14.09
C CYS A 369 -0.46 -12.92 15.52
N GLU A 370 0.54 -13.59 16.10
CA GLU A 370 0.44 -14.27 17.39
C GLU A 370 1.60 -13.92 18.32
N GLU A 371 1.27 -13.69 19.58
CA GLU A 371 2.23 -13.63 20.69
C GLU A 371 2.63 -15.07 21.04
N VAL A 372 3.87 -15.44 20.72
CA VAL A 372 4.48 -16.72 21.12
C VAL A 372 4.93 -16.65 22.58
N ASP A 373 5.53 -15.51 22.94
CA ASP A 373 5.89 -15.09 24.28
C ASP A 373 6.01 -13.53 24.28
N PRO A 374 6.18 -12.85 25.44
CA PRO A 374 6.20 -11.38 25.50
C PRO A 374 7.23 -10.66 24.61
N LEU A 375 8.26 -11.37 24.12
CA LEU A 375 9.29 -10.85 23.22
C LEU A 375 9.30 -11.53 21.84
N THR A 376 8.41 -12.48 21.56
CA THR A 376 8.38 -13.19 20.27
C THR A 376 7.01 -13.07 19.61
N VAL A 377 6.96 -12.50 18.41
CA VAL A 377 5.75 -12.41 17.59
C VAL A 377 5.90 -13.21 16.30
N ARG A 378 4.91 -14.04 15.97
CA ARG A 378 4.87 -14.88 14.77
C ARG A 378 3.73 -14.42 13.85
N MET A 379 4.06 -14.19 12.58
CA MET A 379 3.17 -13.65 11.56
C MET A 379 3.08 -14.60 10.36
N GLN A 380 1.91 -14.71 9.75
CA GLN A 380 1.69 -15.55 8.56
C GLN A 380 1.00 -14.76 7.46
N TYR A 381 1.65 -14.66 6.31
CA TYR A 381 1.08 -14.15 5.08
C TYR A 381 0.32 -15.26 4.32
N ARG A 382 -0.75 -14.88 3.62
CA ARG A 382 -1.68 -15.77 2.92
C ARG A 382 -1.00 -16.61 1.83
N GLN A 383 -0.05 -16.00 1.15
CA GLN A 383 0.56 -16.45 -0.10
C GLN A 383 1.91 -15.76 -0.29
N GLN A 384 2.79 -16.32 -1.13
CA GLN A 384 4.08 -15.70 -1.44
C GLN A 384 3.86 -14.32 -2.08
N TYR A 385 4.33 -13.26 -1.41
CA TYR A 385 4.18 -11.88 -1.85
C TYR A 385 5.48 -11.10 -1.64
N PHE A 386 5.91 -10.35 -2.65
CA PHE A 386 7.25 -9.75 -2.69
C PHE A 386 7.51 -8.68 -1.61
N GLN A 387 6.45 -8.08 -1.04
CA GLN A 387 6.53 -7.12 0.06
C GLN A 387 6.11 -7.73 1.42
N ALA A 388 5.96 -9.05 1.55
CA ALA A 388 5.47 -9.67 2.79
C ALA A 388 6.38 -9.34 4.00
N LEU A 389 7.71 -9.45 3.84
CA LEU A 389 8.70 -9.04 4.85
C LEU A 389 8.56 -7.56 5.23
N GLU A 390 8.37 -6.71 4.24
CA GLU A 390 8.28 -5.26 4.39
C GLU A 390 7.04 -4.88 5.20
N PHE A 391 5.84 -5.31 4.78
CA PHE A 391 4.61 -5.04 5.54
C PHE A 391 4.62 -5.66 6.94
N THR A 392 5.11 -6.90 7.09
CA THR A 392 5.18 -7.54 8.42
C THR A 392 6.17 -6.84 9.35
N CYS A 393 7.31 -6.36 8.85
CA CYS A 393 8.29 -5.66 9.70
C CYS A 393 7.91 -4.21 10.01
N THR A 394 7.14 -3.52 9.14
CA THR A 394 6.73 -2.13 9.38
C THR A 394 5.38 -1.97 10.06
N ILE A 395 4.63 -3.05 10.31
CA ILE A 395 3.32 -2.99 10.98
C ILE A 395 3.38 -2.21 12.31
N THR A 396 4.52 -2.23 13.00
CA THR A 396 4.68 -1.54 14.27
C THR A 396 4.66 -0.02 14.18
N ALA A 397 4.92 0.57 13.01
CA ALA A 397 4.79 2.00 12.76
C ALA A 397 3.35 2.51 12.97
N TYR A 398 2.36 1.61 12.87
CA TYR A 398 0.95 1.89 13.04
C TYR A 398 0.44 1.51 14.44
N SER A 399 1.32 1.15 15.39
CA SER A 399 0.91 0.54 16.66
C SER A 399 0.19 1.51 17.59
N PRO A 400 -1.03 1.17 18.04
CA PRO A 400 -1.66 1.88 19.13
C PRO A 400 -1.20 1.33 20.49
N PRO A 401 -0.90 2.19 21.48
CA PRO A 401 -0.37 1.78 22.79
C PRO A 401 -1.42 1.07 23.65
N ARG A 402 -1.50 -0.28 23.59
CA ARG A 402 -2.56 -1.10 24.23
C ARG A 402 -2.86 -0.70 25.68
N HIS A 403 -1.82 -0.42 26.48
CA HIS A 403 -1.95 -0.04 27.89
C HIS A 403 -2.71 1.27 28.13
N VAL A 404 -2.70 2.22 27.18
CA VAL A 404 -3.48 3.46 27.25
C VAL A 404 -4.97 3.16 27.16
N PHE A 405 -5.36 2.27 26.25
CA PHE A 405 -6.75 1.83 26.07
C PHE A 405 -7.21 1.03 27.29
N GLU A 406 -6.41 0.07 27.75
CA GLU A 406 -6.66 -0.69 29.00
C GLU A 406 -6.85 0.26 30.19
N ALA A 407 -5.98 1.26 30.35
CA ALA A 407 -6.08 2.25 31.41
C ALA A 407 -7.32 3.16 31.28
N GLN A 408 -7.69 3.55 30.06
CA GLN A 408 -8.84 4.41 29.82
C GLN A 408 -10.16 3.67 30.06
N PHE A 409 -10.37 2.50 29.44
CA PHE A 409 -11.57 1.70 29.68
C PHE A 409 -11.73 1.33 31.16
N LYS A 410 -10.63 1.06 31.87
CA LYS A 410 -10.64 0.79 33.31
C LYS A 410 -11.10 1.97 34.16
N LYS A 411 -10.84 3.23 33.77
CA LYS A 411 -11.42 4.41 34.45
C LYS A 411 -12.94 4.46 34.30
N ASP A 412 -13.43 4.04 33.13
CA ASP A 412 -14.86 3.98 32.80
C ASP A 412 -15.56 2.73 33.38
N GLY A 413 -14.82 1.89 34.11
CA GLY A 413 -15.33 0.66 34.75
C GLY A 413 -15.50 -0.52 33.78
N LEU A 414 -14.78 -0.48 32.66
CA LEU A 414 -14.80 -1.46 31.58
C LEU A 414 -13.44 -2.20 31.47
N GLU A 415 -13.44 -3.39 30.89
CA GLU A 415 -12.26 -4.22 30.62
C GLU A 415 -12.05 -4.38 29.10
N LEU A 416 -10.83 -4.18 28.60
CA LEU A 416 -10.51 -4.46 27.19
C LEU A 416 -10.32 -5.97 26.98
N THR A 417 -10.99 -6.55 25.99
CA THR A 417 -10.90 -7.98 25.65
C THR A 417 -10.67 -8.20 24.16
N ASP A 418 -9.91 -9.23 23.82
CA ASP A 418 -9.76 -9.72 22.45
C ASP A 418 -10.94 -10.66 22.04
N GLU A 419 -11.86 -10.98 22.96
CA GLU A 419 -13.10 -11.71 22.66
C GLU A 419 -14.03 -10.86 21.77
N ARG A 420 -14.67 -11.49 20.76
CA ARG A 420 -15.69 -10.82 19.94
C ARG A 420 -17.02 -10.71 20.71
N LEU A 421 -17.48 -9.50 20.97
CA LEU A 421 -18.74 -9.21 21.68
C LEU A 421 -19.73 -8.39 20.81
N THR A 422 -21.04 -8.58 21.03
CA THR A 422 -22.08 -7.65 20.54
C THR A 422 -22.19 -6.41 21.44
N PRO A 423 -22.76 -5.28 20.97
CA PRO A 423 -22.94 -4.08 21.80
C PRO A 423 -23.73 -4.32 23.10
N GLU A 424 -24.67 -5.27 23.09
CA GLU A 424 -25.42 -5.70 24.27
C GLU A 424 -24.49 -6.44 25.24
N GLN A 425 -23.68 -7.38 24.75
CA GLN A 425 -22.71 -8.12 25.56
C GLN A 425 -21.63 -7.20 26.13
N GLU A 426 -21.13 -6.23 25.37
CA GLU A 426 -20.17 -5.23 25.86
C GLU A 426 -20.73 -4.48 27.08
N LYS A 427 -21.99 -4.03 26.98
CA LYS A 427 -22.71 -3.32 28.03
C LYS A 427 -23.05 -4.19 29.24
N GLU A 428 -23.46 -5.44 29.03
CA GLU A 428 -23.84 -6.36 30.11
C GLU A 428 -22.63 -6.89 30.88
N GLN A 429 -21.57 -7.26 30.17
CA GLN A 429 -20.36 -7.85 30.75
C GLN A 429 -19.34 -6.80 31.24
N LYS A 430 -19.55 -5.52 30.89
CA LYS A 430 -18.59 -4.42 31.11
C LYS A 430 -17.24 -4.68 30.45
N LYS A 431 -17.27 -5.27 29.26
CA LYS A 431 -16.10 -5.54 28.43
C LYS A 431 -16.20 -4.73 27.14
N VAL A 432 -15.09 -4.22 26.63
CA VAL A 432 -15.00 -3.62 25.29
C VAL A 432 -14.17 -4.55 24.43
N SER A 433 -14.77 -5.03 23.34
CA SER A 433 -14.17 -5.99 22.42
C SER A 433 -13.29 -5.24 21.41
N VAL A 434 -12.07 -5.71 21.13
CA VAL A 434 -11.24 -5.18 20.03
C VAL A 434 -11.88 -5.34 18.64
N HIS A 435 -12.98 -6.10 18.54
CA HIS A 435 -13.82 -6.26 17.36
C HIS A 435 -15.19 -5.53 17.45
N GLY A 436 -15.44 -4.83 18.57
CA GLY A 436 -16.72 -4.20 18.91
C GLY A 436 -16.88 -2.81 18.31
N GLN A 437 -18.12 -2.34 18.18
CA GLN A 437 -18.41 -1.00 17.65
C GLN A 437 -17.97 0.11 18.60
N ALA A 438 -17.99 -0.13 19.92
CA ALA A 438 -17.51 0.84 20.91
C ALA A 438 -16.00 1.10 20.76
N TYR A 439 -15.24 0.04 20.46
CA TYR A 439 -13.80 0.12 20.16
C TYR A 439 -13.53 0.92 18.88
N GLY A 440 -14.20 0.59 17.77
CA GLY A 440 -14.07 1.33 16.51
C GLY A 440 -14.36 2.83 16.68
N GLN A 441 -15.44 3.17 17.40
CA GLN A 441 -15.78 4.57 17.68
C GLN A 441 -14.71 5.32 18.46
N PHE A 442 -13.94 4.66 19.33
CA PHE A 442 -12.79 5.29 20.01
C PHE A 442 -11.74 5.71 18.99
N PHE A 443 -11.26 4.77 18.17
CA PHE A 443 -10.18 5.02 17.21
C PHE A 443 -10.52 6.09 16.17
N ASN A 444 -11.79 6.13 15.75
CA ASN A 444 -12.24 7.01 14.68
C ASN A 444 -12.57 8.43 15.17
N LYS A 445 -12.81 8.63 16.49
CA LYS A 445 -13.38 9.89 17.03
C LYS A 445 -12.71 10.45 18.28
N ASN A 446 -11.78 9.73 18.91
CA ASN A 446 -11.08 10.25 20.09
C ASN A 446 -10.07 11.33 19.66
N SER A 447 -10.37 12.59 19.98
CA SER A 447 -9.50 13.73 19.64
C SER A 447 -8.21 13.79 20.47
N GLU A 448 -8.20 13.29 21.70
CA GLU A 448 -6.98 13.28 22.54
C GLU A 448 -5.92 12.35 21.96
N TYR A 449 -6.33 11.12 21.61
CA TYR A 449 -5.45 10.17 20.89
C TYR A 449 -5.15 10.63 19.46
N GLY A 450 -6.14 11.23 18.78
CA GLY A 450 -5.96 11.77 17.43
C GLY A 450 -5.03 12.99 17.36
N GLU A 451 -4.89 13.77 18.44
CA GLU A 451 -3.99 14.93 18.46
C GLU A 451 -2.63 14.63 19.07
N LYS A 452 -2.51 13.65 19.99
CA LYS A 452 -1.26 13.27 20.65
C LYS A 452 -1.12 11.74 20.80
N PRO A 453 -0.98 11.00 19.70
CA PRO A 453 -0.69 9.57 19.77
C PRO A 453 0.67 9.33 20.44
N LEU A 454 0.75 8.29 21.27
CA LEU A 454 2.05 7.77 21.73
C LEU A 454 2.65 6.88 20.66
N GLY A 455 3.97 6.74 20.69
CA GLY A 455 4.73 5.88 19.80
C GLY A 455 6.05 5.46 20.44
N THR A 456 6.88 4.76 19.69
CA THR A 456 8.18 4.24 20.16
C THR A 456 9.37 5.07 19.70
N GLY A 457 9.17 5.97 18.73
CA GLY A 457 10.21 6.61 17.92
C GLY A 457 11.06 7.67 18.63
N ALA A 458 12.00 8.23 17.86
CA ALA A 458 13.00 9.20 18.32
C ALA A 458 12.42 10.57 18.70
N TYR A 459 11.17 10.86 18.30
CA TYR A 459 10.44 12.08 18.65
C TYR A 459 9.02 11.76 19.16
N ILE A 460 8.41 12.71 19.85
CA ILE A 460 7.04 12.64 20.38
C ILE A 460 6.22 13.83 19.90
N VAL A 461 4.91 13.66 19.74
CA VAL A 461 4.01 14.77 19.40
C VAL A 461 3.95 15.77 20.56
N GLY A 462 4.30 17.03 20.25
CA GLY A 462 4.37 18.14 21.17
C GLY A 462 3.11 18.99 21.18
N ASP A 463 3.15 20.13 20.51
CA ASP A 463 1.99 21.01 20.30
C ASP A 463 1.41 20.83 18.91
N TRP A 464 0.08 20.93 18.79
CA TRP A 464 -0.59 21.06 17.50
C TRP A 464 -1.41 22.35 17.48
N SER A 465 -0.77 23.39 16.94
CA SER A 465 -1.42 24.66 16.65
C SER A 465 -2.23 24.51 15.35
N ARG A 466 -3.53 24.18 15.48
CA ARG A 466 -4.45 23.94 14.36
C ARG A 466 -4.40 25.06 13.31
N GLY A 467 -4.38 24.68 12.03
CA GLY A 467 -4.24 25.59 10.89
C GLY A 467 -2.86 26.26 10.74
N ASN A 468 -1.86 25.90 11.56
CA ASN A 468 -0.54 26.52 11.57
C ASN A 468 0.59 25.47 11.52
N ARG A 469 0.73 24.62 12.55
CA ARG A 469 1.83 23.65 12.64
C ARG A 469 1.60 22.51 13.64
N VAL A 470 2.33 21.41 13.44
CA VAL A 470 2.60 20.38 14.45
C VAL A 470 4.07 20.48 14.87
N GLU A 471 4.34 20.53 16.16
CA GLU A 471 5.69 20.39 16.72
C GLU A 471 5.89 18.98 17.24
N LEU A 472 6.98 18.32 16.84
CA LEU A 472 7.51 17.14 17.53
C LEU A 472 8.69 17.55 18.41
N ASN A 473 8.76 17.02 19.62
CA ASN A 473 9.91 17.18 20.52
C ASN A 473 10.75 15.91 20.52
N ARG A 474 12.06 16.00 20.74
CA ARG A 474 12.93 14.83 20.91
C ARG A 474 12.44 13.94 22.05
N ASN A 475 12.46 12.62 21.83
CA ASN A 475 12.13 11.64 22.85
C ASN A 475 13.36 11.33 23.70
N GLU A 476 13.53 12.04 24.81
CA GLU A 476 14.63 11.80 25.77
C GLU A 476 14.64 10.35 26.31
N ASN A 477 13.48 9.67 26.31
CA ASN A 477 13.34 8.28 26.72
C ASN A 477 13.56 7.28 25.57
N TYR A 478 13.86 7.71 24.34
CA TYR A 478 14.00 6.83 23.18
C TYR A 478 14.98 5.69 23.43
N TRP A 479 14.57 4.46 23.12
CA TRP A 479 15.32 3.24 23.45
C TRP A 479 16.64 3.16 22.65
N ASN A 480 16.65 3.57 21.38
CA ASN A 480 17.85 3.54 20.53
C ASN A 480 18.63 4.87 20.59
N LYS A 481 19.43 5.07 21.64
CA LYS A 481 20.23 6.30 21.84
C LYS A 481 21.18 6.66 20.68
N LYS A 482 21.51 5.72 19.78
CA LYS A 482 22.33 6.02 18.58
C LYS A 482 21.53 6.69 17.46
N LEU A 483 20.21 6.52 17.44
CA LEU A 483 19.31 7.05 16.41
C LEU A 483 18.32 8.08 16.98
N ALA A 484 18.56 8.62 18.18
CA ALA A 484 17.69 9.59 18.86
C ALA A 484 17.57 10.97 18.17
N GLY A 485 18.23 11.16 17.02
CA GLY A 485 18.33 12.44 16.34
C GLY A 485 19.21 13.46 17.08
N HIS A 486 19.49 14.57 16.40
CA HIS A 486 20.29 15.67 16.94
C HIS A 486 19.48 16.94 17.25
N LEU A 487 18.26 17.07 16.71
CA LEU A 487 17.41 18.26 16.91
C LEU A 487 16.54 18.13 18.16
N ASP A 488 16.30 19.23 18.88
CA ASP A 488 15.35 19.26 19.99
C ASP A 488 13.90 19.21 19.49
N LYS A 489 13.64 19.79 18.31
CA LYS A 489 12.32 19.75 17.67
C LYS A 489 12.35 19.57 16.16
N LEU A 490 11.29 18.95 15.64
CA LEU A 490 10.90 19.00 14.24
C LEU A 490 9.57 19.77 14.16
N ILE A 491 9.50 20.81 13.33
CA ILE A 491 8.34 21.69 13.24
C ILE A 491 7.72 21.57 11.85
N PHE A 492 6.54 20.97 11.76
CA PHE A 492 5.81 20.77 10.51
C PHE A 492 4.80 21.89 10.30
N ARG A 493 5.13 22.84 9.41
CA ARG A 493 4.35 24.06 9.18
C ARG A 493 3.49 23.98 7.94
N PHE A 494 2.24 24.40 8.03
CA PHE A 494 1.26 24.32 6.94
C PHE A 494 1.24 25.62 6.13
N ILE A 495 1.76 25.57 4.91
CA ILE A 495 1.73 26.67 3.93
C ILE A 495 1.22 26.10 2.59
N PRO A 496 -0.07 26.20 2.27
CA PRO A 496 -0.64 25.59 1.06
C PRO A 496 -0.10 26.18 -0.23
N ASP A 497 -0.03 27.52 -0.31
CA ASP A 497 0.41 28.23 -1.50
C ASP A 497 1.94 28.14 -1.71
N GLN A 498 2.35 27.77 -2.92
CA GLN A 498 3.76 27.56 -3.27
C GLN A 498 4.55 28.87 -3.41
N VAL A 499 3.89 29.97 -3.81
CA VAL A 499 4.56 31.29 -3.89
C VAL A 499 4.91 31.76 -2.47
N THR A 500 3.95 31.69 -1.55
CA THR A 500 4.13 32.00 -0.13
C THR A 500 5.17 31.09 0.52
N ALA A 501 5.17 29.79 0.23
CA ALA A 501 6.16 28.85 0.75
C ALA A 501 7.59 29.22 0.31
N LEU A 502 7.79 29.56 -0.96
CA LEU A 502 9.11 29.99 -1.43
C LEU A 502 9.57 31.31 -0.82
N GLN A 503 8.67 32.27 -0.56
CA GLN A 503 9.03 33.50 0.15
C GLN A 503 9.36 33.24 1.64
N ALA A 504 8.72 32.27 2.28
CA ALA A 504 9.08 31.80 3.62
C ALA A 504 10.49 31.15 3.63
N LEU A 505 10.83 30.36 2.61
CA LEU A 505 12.17 29.78 2.45
C LEU A 505 13.24 30.87 2.20
N LYS A 506 12.91 31.89 1.40
CA LYS A 506 13.77 33.07 1.15
C LYS A 506 14.04 33.93 2.38
N SER A 507 13.08 34.01 3.29
CA SER A 507 13.22 34.76 4.55
C SER A 507 13.86 33.97 5.70
N GLY A 508 14.03 32.66 5.56
CA GLY A 508 14.45 31.78 6.66
C GLY A 508 13.34 31.54 7.69
N GLU A 509 12.08 31.67 7.28
CA GLU A 509 10.91 31.34 8.09
C GLU A 509 10.55 29.84 8.06
N ILE A 510 11.06 29.13 7.05
CA ILE A 510 11.14 27.67 6.97
C ILE A 510 12.54 27.26 6.49
N ASP A 511 12.99 26.07 6.87
CA ASP A 511 14.32 25.53 6.54
C ASP A 511 14.27 24.52 5.38
N PHE A 512 13.09 23.91 5.14
CA PHE A 512 12.90 22.92 4.10
C PHE A 512 11.52 23.06 3.42
N ASP A 513 11.51 23.15 2.09
CA ASP A 513 10.32 23.05 1.25
C ASP A 513 10.53 21.98 0.16
N PHE A 514 9.52 21.14 -0.04
CA PHE A 514 9.45 20.19 -1.14
C PHE A 514 7.99 19.93 -1.56
N PRO A 515 7.68 19.83 -2.87
CA PRO A 515 8.52 20.16 -4.02
C PRO A 515 8.37 21.63 -4.46
N LEU A 516 9.44 22.21 -4.99
CA LEU A 516 9.35 23.39 -5.85
C LEU A 516 8.66 23.03 -7.16
N THR A 517 7.92 23.97 -7.77
CA THR A 517 7.44 23.79 -9.14
C THR A 517 8.59 23.92 -10.15
N ALA A 518 8.42 23.34 -11.34
CA ALA A 518 9.36 23.54 -12.44
C ALA A 518 9.46 25.03 -12.84
N GLU A 519 8.35 25.77 -12.81
CA GLU A 519 8.31 27.22 -13.07
C GLU A 519 9.17 27.98 -12.04
N GLN A 520 9.00 27.71 -10.74
CA GLN A 520 9.86 28.28 -9.68
C GLN A 520 11.33 27.88 -9.84
N TYR A 521 11.62 26.62 -10.18
CA TYR A 521 13.00 26.17 -10.33
C TYR A 521 13.72 26.85 -11.51
N PHE A 522 13.12 26.80 -12.71
CA PHE A 522 13.76 27.25 -13.95
C PHE A 522 13.56 28.73 -14.26
N GLU A 523 12.44 29.34 -13.87
CA GLU A 523 12.13 30.74 -14.18
C GLU A 523 12.45 31.70 -13.03
N GLU A 524 12.45 31.25 -11.77
CA GLU A 524 12.77 32.10 -10.60
C GLU A 524 14.14 31.76 -9.98
N ILE A 525 14.39 30.51 -9.56
CA ILE A 525 15.56 30.12 -8.77
C ILE A 525 16.86 30.07 -9.59
N GLU A 526 16.82 29.62 -10.85
CA GLU A 526 18.01 29.61 -11.71
C GLU A 526 18.37 30.99 -12.29
N GLN A 527 17.62 32.06 -11.95
CA GLN A 527 17.99 33.43 -12.29
C GLN A 527 19.25 33.87 -11.50
N PRO A 528 20.17 34.66 -12.07
CA PRO A 528 21.50 34.89 -11.49
C PRO A 528 21.53 35.34 -10.02
N VAL A 529 20.59 36.22 -9.61
CA VAL A 529 20.54 36.75 -8.24
C VAL A 529 20.03 35.71 -7.23
N GLU A 530 19.00 34.96 -7.61
CA GLU A 530 18.40 33.93 -6.75
C GLU A 530 19.29 32.69 -6.69
N LYS A 531 19.98 32.39 -7.79
CA LYS A 531 20.96 31.31 -7.90
C LYS A 531 22.13 31.51 -6.93
N GLU A 532 22.68 32.73 -6.84
CA GLU A 532 23.72 33.08 -5.85
C GLU A 532 23.22 32.92 -4.41
N TRP A 533 21.96 33.30 -4.13
CA TRP A 533 21.35 33.09 -2.82
C TRP A 533 21.20 31.59 -2.48
N VAL A 534 20.69 30.77 -3.41
CA VAL A 534 20.54 29.33 -3.21
C VAL A 534 21.89 28.64 -3.04
N GLU A 535 22.85 28.85 -3.95
CA GLU A 535 24.17 28.20 -3.90
C GLU A 535 24.97 28.52 -2.63
N ARG A 536 24.67 29.67 -1.98
CA ARG A 536 25.27 30.05 -0.70
C ARG A 536 24.55 29.45 0.52
N SER A 537 23.28 29.10 0.40
CA SER A 537 22.38 28.90 1.56
C SER A 537 21.71 27.52 1.60
N TYR A 538 21.65 26.79 0.48
CA TYR A 538 20.96 25.50 0.34
C TYR A 538 21.72 24.53 -0.56
N VAL A 539 21.63 23.23 -0.24
CA VAL A 539 22.07 22.16 -1.14
C VAL A 539 20.95 21.88 -2.15
N LYS A 540 21.24 22.04 -3.44
CA LYS A 540 20.36 21.58 -4.53
C LYS A 540 20.66 20.12 -4.84
N ALA A 541 19.61 19.32 -4.99
CA ALA A 541 19.69 17.94 -5.48
C ALA A 541 18.49 17.65 -6.38
N ASP A 542 18.75 16.99 -7.50
CA ASP A 542 17.80 16.66 -8.55
C ASP A 542 17.83 15.14 -8.84
N TRP A 543 16.68 14.49 -8.71
CA TRP A 543 16.55 13.04 -8.97
C TRP A 543 15.15 12.69 -9.45
N TYR A 544 15.06 11.59 -10.21
CA TYR A 544 13.78 11.01 -10.57
C TYR A 544 13.25 10.15 -9.42
N ILE A 545 12.19 10.62 -8.75
CA ILE A 545 11.46 9.81 -7.77
C ILE A 545 10.77 8.60 -8.43
N PRO A 546 10.60 7.47 -7.73
CA PRO A 546 9.83 6.32 -8.21
C PRO A 546 8.33 6.57 -8.09
N SER A 547 7.84 7.60 -8.79
CA SER A 547 6.42 7.99 -8.85
C SER A 547 6.06 8.48 -10.26
N TYR A 548 4.76 8.52 -10.57
CA TYR A 548 4.24 8.95 -11.86
C TYR A 548 2.94 9.76 -11.70
N GLY A 549 2.78 10.81 -12.50
CA GLY A 549 1.53 11.56 -12.59
C GLY A 549 0.55 10.92 -13.57
N TYR A 550 -0.74 10.84 -13.21
CA TYR A 550 -1.78 10.30 -14.08
C TYR A 550 -3.14 11.01 -13.90
N CYS A 551 -4.03 10.85 -14.88
CA CYS A 551 -5.44 11.23 -14.76
C CYS A 551 -6.29 9.97 -14.52
N GLY A 552 -6.94 9.89 -13.34
CA GLY A 552 -7.79 8.74 -12.97
C GLY A 552 -9.19 8.82 -13.58
N TRP A 553 -9.47 7.99 -14.59
CA TRP A 553 -10.82 7.87 -15.14
C TRP A 553 -11.72 6.99 -14.26
N ASN A 554 -12.66 7.61 -13.53
CA ASN A 554 -13.59 6.88 -12.66
C ASN A 554 -14.59 6.02 -13.48
N MET A 555 -14.27 4.73 -13.64
CA MET A 555 -15.05 3.78 -14.45
C MET A 555 -16.45 3.45 -13.88
N LEU A 556 -16.78 3.89 -12.65
CA LEU A 556 -18.15 3.82 -12.14
C LEU A 556 -19.09 4.81 -12.85
N LYS A 557 -18.55 5.87 -13.48
CA LYS A 557 -19.35 6.80 -14.29
C LYS A 557 -19.56 6.22 -15.71
N PRO A 558 -20.80 6.09 -16.21
CA PRO A 558 -21.09 5.49 -17.52
C PRO A 558 -20.33 6.10 -18.71
N ILE A 559 -20.00 7.39 -18.65
CA ILE A 559 -19.23 8.08 -19.70
C ILE A 559 -17.82 7.48 -19.89
N PHE A 560 -17.19 7.01 -18.81
CA PHE A 560 -15.81 6.51 -18.80
C PHE A 560 -15.70 4.99 -18.95
N GLN A 561 -16.81 4.23 -18.95
CA GLN A 561 -16.80 2.78 -19.14
C GLN A 561 -16.31 2.40 -20.56
N ASP A 562 -16.70 3.18 -21.57
CA ASP A 562 -16.25 3.00 -22.96
C ASP A 562 -14.76 3.36 -23.11
N ARG A 563 -13.93 2.39 -23.49
CA ARG A 563 -12.48 2.55 -23.72
C ARG A 563 -12.18 3.65 -24.74
N ARG A 564 -13.03 3.84 -25.76
CA ARG A 564 -12.82 4.85 -26.81
C ARG A 564 -12.82 6.26 -26.24
N VAL A 565 -13.69 6.54 -25.27
CA VAL A 565 -13.73 7.84 -24.57
C VAL A 565 -12.43 8.07 -23.81
N ARG A 566 -11.95 7.08 -23.05
CA ARG A 566 -10.70 7.21 -22.28
C ARG A 566 -9.49 7.45 -23.19
N ILE A 567 -9.46 6.81 -24.36
CA ILE A 567 -8.40 7.00 -25.37
C ILE A 567 -8.51 8.38 -26.02
N ALA A 568 -9.68 8.79 -26.49
CA ALA A 568 -9.90 10.10 -27.09
C ALA A 568 -9.52 11.24 -26.12
N LEU A 569 -9.92 11.15 -24.85
CA LEU A 569 -9.51 12.10 -23.81
C LEU A 569 -7.99 12.11 -23.60
N SER A 570 -7.33 10.94 -23.68
CA SER A 570 -5.87 10.84 -23.58
C SER A 570 -5.14 11.42 -24.80
N MET A 571 -5.75 11.35 -25.99
CA MET A 571 -5.25 11.92 -27.24
C MET A 571 -5.46 13.43 -27.36
N MET A 572 -6.36 14.03 -26.57
CA MET A 572 -6.60 15.48 -26.52
C MET A 572 -5.64 16.25 -25.59
N PHE A 573 -4.77 15.57 -24.84
CA PHE A 573 -3.77 16.21 -23.99
C PHE A 573 -2.39 16.15 -24.63
N ASP A 574 -1.86 17.31 -25.04
CA ASP A 574 -0.49 17.39 -25.58
C ASP A 574 0.55 17.27 -24.45
N LYS A 575 0.88 16.01 -24.14
CA LYS A 575 1.93 15.64 -23.18
C LYS A 575 3.28 16.24 -23.55
N LYS A 576 3.57 16.43 -24.84
CA LYS A 576 4.86 16.94 -25.29
C LYS A 576 4.92 18.45 -25.04
N ASP A 577 3.89 19.19 -25.44
CA ASP A 577 3.81 20.64 -25.17
C ASP A 577 3.86 20.94 -23.68
N TYR A 578 3.13 20.16 -22.86
CA TYR A 578 3.16 20.25 -21.41
C TYR A 578 4.56 19.93 -20.83
N TRP A 579 5.20 18.85 -21.29
CA TRP A 579 6.55 18.47 -20.87
C TRP A 579 7.60 19.54 -21.23
N GLU A 580 7.53 20.10 -22.44
CA GLU A 580 8.49 21.13 -22.90
C GLU A 580 8.26 22.49 -22.21
N LYS A 581 7.01 22.94 -22.08
CA LYS A 581 6.69 24.32 -21.64
C LYS A 581 6.29 24.47 -20.17
N LYS A 582 5.76 23.41 -19.52
CA LYS A 582 5.30 23.48 -18.11
C LYS A 582 6.15 22.66 -17.16
N MET A 583 6.75 21.56 -17.63
CA MET A 583 7.72 20.80 -16.83
C MET A 583 9.18 21.18 -17.14
N HIS A 584 9.43 22.09 -18.09
CA HIS A 584 10.79 22.50 -18.52
C HIS A 584 11.71 21.31 -18.85
N LYS A 585 11.12 20.20 -19.32
CA LYS A 585 11.77 18.90 -19.56
C LYS A 585 12.31 18.16 -18.33
N ALA A 586 12.05 18.63 -17.11
CA ALA A 586 12.45 18.01 -15.84
C ALA A 586 11.50 16.88 -15.37
N ALA A 587 10.99 16.09 -16.33
CA ALA A 587 10.12 14.95 -16.09
C ALA A 587 10.26 13.95 -17.25
N MET A 588 9.75 12.73 -17.08
CA MET A 588 9.72 11.73 -18.15
C MET A 588 8.28 11.44 -18.59
N ILE A 589 8.09 11.30 -19.91
CA ILE A 589 6.83 10.81 -20.47
C ILE A 589 6.85 9.29 -20.37
N VAL A 590 6.05 8.74 -19.45
CA VAL A 590 5.91 7.30 -19.22
C VAL A 590 4.64 6.73 -19.86
N SER A 591 4.61 5.42 -20.07
CA SER A 591 3.51 4.65 -20.66
C SER A 591 2.82 3.70 -19.69
N GLY A 592 3.43 3.43 -18.53
CA GLY A 592 2.90 2.58 -17.46
C GLY A 592 3.17 3.16 -16.05
N SER A 593 2.72 2.42 -15.03
CA SER A 593 2.82 2.78 -13.61
C SER A 593 4.10 2.29 -12.91
N GLN A 594 4.92 1.50 -13.60
CA GLN A 594 6.18 0.99 -13.07
C GLN A 594 7.25 2.10 -13.05
N TYR A 595 8.24 1.99 -12.17
CA TYR A 595 9.35 2.94 -12.15
C TYR A 595 10.15 2.85 -13.46
N TYR A 596 10.31 3.97 -14.17
CA TYR A 596 10.88 3.98 -15.53
C TYR A 596 12.28 3.35 -15.64
N PHE A 597 13.12 3.48 -14.61
CA PHE A 597 14.47 2.91 -14.58
C PHE A 597 14.53 1.54 -13.87
N GLY A 598 13.36 0.98 -13.50
CA GLY A 598 13.26 -0.32 -12.84
C GLY A 598 13.04 -1.46 -13.84
N PRO A 599 13.49 -2.69 -13.51
CA PRO A 599 13.41 -3.84 -14.43
C PRO A 599 11.99 -4.31 -14.75
N GLY A 600 10.97 -3.79 -14.05
CA GLY A 600 9.56 -4.05 -14.33
C GLY A 600 8.94 -3.11 -15.38
N TYR A 601 9.66 -2.11 -15.88
CA TYR A 601 9.15 -1.18 -16.88
C TYR A 601 9.26 -1.74 -18.30
N ASP A 602 8.11 -1.88 -18.97
CA ASP A 602 8.08 -2.30 -20.37
C ASP A 602 8.32 -1.10 -21.30
N HIS A 603 9.54 -1.01 -21.84
CA HIS A 603 9.95 0.02 -22.79
C HIS A 603 9.37 -0.18 -24.21
N GLU A 604 8.78 -1.33 -24.53
CA GLU A 604 8.11 -1.56 -25.82
C GLU A 604 6.70 -0.95 -25.85
N VAL A 605 6.06 -0.80 -24.68
CA VAL A 605 4.74 -0.14 -24.56
C VAL A 605 4.89 1.36 -24.81
N LYS A 606 4.35 1.82 -25.92
CA LYS A 606 4.41 3.25 -26.33
C LYS A 606 3.28 4.07 -25.68
N PRO A 607 3.57 5.30 -25.20
CA PRO A 607 2.53 6.17 -24.65
C PRO A 607 1.55 6.63 -25.75
N ILE A 608 0.27 6.77 -25.40
CA ILE A 608 -0.73 7.38 -26.29
C ILE A 608 -0.31 8.83 -26.55
N GLY A 609 -0.10 9.17 -27.83
CA GLY A 609 0.28 10.50 -28.31
C GLY A 609 -0.91 11.44 -28.54
N PHE A 610 -0.60 12.67 -28.94
CA PHE A 610 -1.57 13.73 -29.17
C PHE A 610 -2.12 13.70 -30.61
N ASP A 611 -3.43 13.52 -30.75
CA ASP A 611 -4.16 13.60 -32.02
C ASP A 611 -5.63 13.96 -31.76
N THR A 612 -5.96 15.24 -31.93
CA THR A 612 -7.34 15.73 -31.74
C THR A 612 -8.30 15.25 -32.82
N THR A 613 -7.81 14.90 -34.02
CA THR A 613 -8.68 14.45 -35.13
C THR A 613 -9.13 13.02 -34.86
N ALA A 614 -8.18 12.12 -34.57
CA ALA A 614 -8.49 10.75 -34.18
C ALA A 614 -9.34 10.69 -32.89
N ALA A 615 -9.11 11.62 -31.94
CA ALA A 615 -9.95 11.73 -30.75
C ALA A 615 -11.42 12.10 -31.08
N ILE A 616 -11.63 13.07 -31.98
CA ILE A 616 -12.98 13.47 -32.42
C ILE A 616 -13.66 12.30 -33.16
N ASP A 617 -12.96 11.62 -34.07
CA ASP A 617 -13.50 10.49 -34.82
C ASP A 617 -13.88 9.31 -33.90
N LEU A 618 -13.08 9.01 -32.88
CA LEU A 618 -13.38 8.00 -31.85
C LEU A 618 -14.63 8.35 -31.01
N LEU A 619 -14.91 9.64 -30.80
CA LEU A 619 -16.09 10.12 -30.09
C LEU A 619 -17.33 10.16 -31.00
N ALA A 620 -17.16 10.53 -32.28
CA ALA A 620 -18.22 10.53 -33.28
C ALA A 620 -18.74 9.10 -33.56
N ASP A 621 -17.84 8.12 -33.75
CA ASP A 621 -18.20 6.70 -33.89
C ASP A 621 -18.90 6.13 -32.63
N LYS A 622 -18.70 6.73 -31.45
CA LYS A 622 -19.52 6.40 -30.28
C LYS A 622 -20.93 6.99 -30.40
N LEU A 623 -21.05 8.26 -30.76
CA LEU A 623 -22.33 8.97 -30.84
C LEU A 623 -23.24 8.38 -31.93
N ASP A 624 -22.70 8.10 -33.12
CA ASP A 624 -23.41 7.48 -34.24
C ASP A 624 -23.89 6.04 -33.96
N ARG A 625 -23.27 5.35 -32.99
CA ARG A 625 -23.71 4.04 -32.51
C ARG A 625 -24.73 4.11 -31.37
N GLN A 626 -24.85 5.25 -30.69
CA GLN A 626 -25.87 5.48 -29.66
C GLN A 626 -27.17 6.07 -30.22
N LEU A 627 -27.10 6.74 -31.37
CA LEU A 627 -28.27 7.21 -32.10
C LEU A 627 -28.95 6.05 -32.86
N PRO A 628 -30.29 5.91 -32.80
CA PRO A 628 -30.99 4.93 -33.62
C PRO A 628 -30.83 5.31 -35.10
N LYS A 629 -30.26 4.39 -35.90
CA LYS A 629 -30.06 4.58 -37.35
C LYS A 629 -31.41 4.74 -38.07
N HIS A 630 -31.88 5.98 -38.18
CA HIS A 630 -32.96 6.34 -39.09
C HIS A 630 -32.48 6.06 -40.51
N LYS A 631 -33.15 5.12 -41.18
CA LYS A 631 -32.88 4.81 -42.59
C LYS A 631 -33.10 6.08 -43.42
N GLU A 632 -32.07 6.51 -44.13
CA GLU A 632 -32.17 7.57 -45.13
C GLU A 632 -33.23 7.19 -46.18
N GLN A 633 -34.34 7.93 -46.21
CA GLN A 633 -35.13 8.05 -47.42
C GLN A 633 -34.58 9.25 -48.20
N ARG A 634 -33.95 8.97 -49.33
CA ARG A 634 -33.54 10.01 -50.29
C ARG A 634 -34.76 10.81 -50.73
N HIS A 635 -34.69 12.12 -50.60
CA HIS A 635 -35.33 13.03 -51.54
C HIS A 635 -34.40 14.20 -51.84
N ASP A 636 -34.06 14.36 -53.12
CA ASP A 636 -33.39 15.55 -53.63
C ASP A 636 -34.20 16.80 -53.31
N HIS A 637 -33.54 17.94 -53.02
CA HIS A 637 -33.72 19.19 -53.77
C HIS A 637 -32.66 20.27 -53.41
N HIS A 638 -32.00 20.77 -54.46
CA HIS A 638 -31.32 22.06 -54.65
C HIS A 638 -30.86 22.98 -53.48
N ARG A 639 -29.53 23.14 -53.42
CA ARG A 639 -28.76 24.39 -53.69
C ARG A 639 -28.81 25.58 -52.68
N ALA A 640 -27.68 25.71 -52.00
CA ALA A 640 -26.92 26.94 -51.64
C ALA A 640 -27.12 27.66 -50.29
N GLN A 641 -25.98 28.25 -49.87
CA GLN A 641 -25.72 29.22 -48.79
C GLN A 641 -25.49 28.69 -47.35
N SER A 642 -24.26 28.94 -46.90
CA SER A 642 -23.79 29.03 -45.50
C SER A 642 -23.86 30.51 -45.06
N PRO A 643 -23.68 30.92 -43.78
CA PRO A 643 -23.46 30.16 -42.55
C PRO A 643 -24.40 30.54 -41.37
N LYS A 644 -24.34 29.80 -40.26
CA LYS A 644 -24.16 30.37 -38.89
C LYS A 644 -23.96 29.31 -37.81
N ALA A 645 -23.20 29.68 -36.79
CA ALA A 645 -22.91 28.85 -35.63
C ALA A 645 -24.09 28.73 -34.66
N ALA A 646 -24.16 27.61 -33.95
CA ALA A 646 -24.84 27.46 -32.69
C ALA A 646 -24.00 26.50 -31.81
N ASN A 647 -23.66 26.94 -30.60
CA ASN A 647 -22.88 26.16 -29.63
C ASN A 647 -23.71 24.99 -29.09
N PHE A 648 -23.05 23.87 -28.80
CA PHE A 648 -23.29 23.05 -27.61
C PHE A 648 -22.02 22.27 -27.26
#